data_AF-A0A354XUX2-F1
#
_entry.id   AF-A0A354XUX2-F1
#
_cell.length_a   1.000
_cell.length_b   1.000
_cell.length_c   1.000
_cell.angle_alpha   90.00
_cell.angle_beta   90.00
_cell.angle_gamma   90.00
#
_symmetry.space_group_name_H-M   'P 1'
#
loop_
_entity.id
_entity.type
_entity.pdbx_description
1 polymer ?
#
loop_
_entity_poly.entity_id
_entity_poly.type
_entity_poly.pdbx_seq_one_letter_code
_entity_poly.pdbx_strand_id
1 'polypeptide(L)'
;MVDIKYKYNKGENFMNCDLAKENLQKFNLIYEEYKNQDLTESDTRSKIIDYMLINILGWNEADICREEFVRSGYFDYKLSIAGFNVVVEAKKSLCELILPKQKRQKFRLKTIYNDNKDVINQIRRYLVEVGCDLGIITNGKQFIVAKFINNNGKPWLDNTCIVYNGIEDINENFVDFWNNLSKIGIINNGGIQPLNINEIEFTKTILSTISEKDNEITRNDIASKIAPIISKVFGEIYNNDDDNDDIQFIKECFVENKEVIKNKAELNGLFRDNAPLLSEVIKAKNHESIVQQINEEIKIAPPLSKNQITPKPVIIIGSKGAGKTTFLKFLFKQRLPEDTISNYPYIYINLMKYYSGSDEIDFEKISKDALEQFNDLYSFFEINTLRVLKRIYIKEINEKDKGVWKHLKENNPEKYEDKLSVFLEEKIGKQQAHLEALNLYLTREIHKRIILVFDNADQLDDKIQEKIFLFACSLNVRAKFGVFISLREGYYYKWRNQPPFNAFESNVYHIAAPDYGIVLQKRIDYAIKYLHDNNIGGVRGYTSAGFDLQIGEDKITEFFAGIRSSLFGVINSPILEFIRHTTFPNIREGLRLFKVFLTSGYTDVEEYILRVIHNKDSHQITIPIHEFAKTIGLENKLYYNHSTSNIKNLFYPSPNNFDYFTKIWILKRLEEQLQFEGNINKFLDYNKFVDEFCEYGYRKDILNQEIEELLQNSFIEADKVISDIKWNELPREFSITITAKGLYYIQNIINKFYYIELVLQDTPIFNSEKFEEIRSIFPLCDNRGKRDMSERIKVVEAFINYLFEKEQMQQPIVLKKKYGNIINNILANGLKTDIQRIKLKMNI
;
A
#
# COMPACT_ATOMS: atom_id res chain seq x y z
N MET A 1 -25.36 12.61 26.96
CA MET A 1 -26.27 13.39 26.09
C MET A 1 -25.49 13.85 24.87
N VAL A 2 -25.46 13.03 23.82
CA VAL A 2 -25.19 13.46 22.45
C VAL A 2 -26.10 12.59 21.58
N ASP A 3 -27.15 13.22 21.07
CA ASP A 3 -28.15 12.63 20.17
C ASP A 3 -27.50 12.28 18.82
N ILE A 4 -27.59 11.02 18.41
CA ILE A 4 -27.35 10.60 17.02
C ILE A 4 -28.68 10.08 16.47
N LYS A 5 -29.47 10.99 15.88
CA LYS A 5 -30.66 10.66 15.09
C LYS A 5 -30.22 10.15 13.71
N TYR A 6 -30.24 8.84 13.51
CA TYR A 6 -30.27 8.24 12.17
C TYR A 6 -31.67 8.39 11.58
N LYS A 7 -31.81 9.22 10.54
CA LYS A 7 -32.99 9.25 9.66
C LYS A 7 -32.69 8.40 8.42
N TYR A 8 -33.21 7.18 8.39
CA TYR A 8 -33.38 6.39 7.17
C TYR A 8 -34.86 6.48 6.72
N ASN A 9 -35.09 6.87 5.48
CA ASN A 9 -36.34 6.71 4.72
C ASN A 9 -35.88 6.12 3.37
N LYS A 10 -36.46 5.12 2.72
CA LYS A 10 -37.68 4.30 2.88
C LYS A 10 -37.38 3.04 2.04
N GLY A 11 -37.72 1.84 2.51
CA GLY A 11 -37.74 0.68 1.62
C GLY A 11 -37.63 -0.72 2.23
N GLU A 12 -37.45 -0.86 3.54
CA GLU A 12 -37.68 -2.11 4.30
C GLU A 12 -37.58 -1.71 5.79
N ASN A 13 -38.63 -1.92 6.58
CA ASN A 13 -38.61 -1.59 8.01
C ASN A 13 -37.75 -2.62 8.74
N PHE A 14 -36.44 -2.43 8.76
CA PHE A 14 -35.54 -3.25 9.56
C PHE A 14 -35.79 -3.03 11.06
N MET A 15 -35.96 -4.13 11.80
CA MET A 15 -36.24 -4.12 13.22
C MET A 15 -35.02 -3.68 14.03
N ASN A 16 -34.93 -2.41 14.41
CA ASN A 16 -33.80 -1.87 15.18
C ASN A 16 -33.92 -2.19 16.69
N CYS A 17 -32.81 -2.06 17.43
CA CYS A 17 -32.75 -2.44 18.85
C CYS A 17 -33.72 -1.64 19.74
N ASP A 18 -33.91 -0.35 19.48
CA ASP A 18 -34.84 0.49 20.25
C ASP A 18 -36.30 0.06 20.05
N LEU A 19 -36.73 -0.17 18.80
CA LEU A 19 -38.07 -0.67 18.48
C LEU A 19 -38.30 -2.09 19.02
N ALA A 20 -37.27 -2.94 18.97
CA ALA A 20 -37.31 -4.27 19.57
C ALA A 20 -37.51 -4.20 21.09
N LYS A 21 -36.87 -3.23 21.77
CA LYS A 21 -37.04 -3.01 23.20
C LYS A 21 -38.45 -2.53 23.55
N GLU A 22 -39.03 -1.64 22.75
CA GLU A 22 -40.44 -1.23 22.91
C GLU A 22 -41.40 -2.41 22.74
N ASN A 23 -41.15 -3.29 21.76
CA ASN A 23 -41.98 -4.47 21.56
C ASN A 23 -41.82 -5.50 22.69
N LEU A 24 -40.62 -5.64 23.27
CA LEU A 24 -40.44 -6.45 24.48
C LEU A 24 -41.25 -5.90 25.66
N GLN A 25 -41.31 -4.57 25.84
CA GLN A 25 -42.14 -3.96 26.89
C GLN A 25 -43.64 -4.25 26.70
N LYS A 26 -44.13 -4.21 25.45
CA LYS A 26 -45.52 -4.61 25.14
C LYS A 26 -45.74 -6.10 25.39
N PHE A 27 -44.77 -6.92 25.01
CA PHE A 27 -44.80 -8.36 25.26
C PHE A 27 -44.86 -8.70 26.74
N ASN A 28 -44.15 -7.98 27.61
CA ASN A 28 -44.20 -8.20 29.06
C ASN A 28 -45.62 -8.07 29.61
N LEU A 29 -46.43 -7.13 29.08
CA LEU A 29 -47.84 -6.98 29.47
C LEU A 29 -48.70 -8.16 29.02
N ILE A 30 -48.51 -8.61 27.77
CA ILE A 30 -49.21 -9.76 27.19
C ILE A 30 -48.81 -11.05 27.93
N TYR A 31 -47.54 -11.18 28.29
CA TYR A 31 -47.02 -12.36 28.95
C TYR A 31 -47.60 -12.57 30.35
N GLU A 32 -47.90 -11.51 31.10
CA GLU A 32 -48.55 -11.62 32.42
C GLU A 32 -49.93 -12.31 32.34
N GLU A 33 -50.65 -12.20 31.23
CA GLU A 33 -51.92 -12.92 31.01
C GLU A 33 -51.71 -14.42 30.79
N TYR A 34 -50.57 -14.81 30.19
CA TYR A 34 -50.25 -16.19 29.85
C TYR A 34 -49.41 -16.92 30.90
N LYS A 35 -48.72 -16.20 31.78
CA LYS A 35 -47.72 -16.73 32.74
C LYS A 35 -48.25 -17.85 33.63
N ASN A 36 -49.54 -17.83 33.97
CA ASN A 36 -50.19 -18.82 34.84
C ASN A 36 -51.11 -19.79 34.09
N GLN A 37 -51.17 -19.72 32.75
CA GLN A 37 -52.00 -20.62 31.93
C GLN A 37 -51.20 -21.86 31.54
N ASP A 38 -51.81 -23.04 31.62
CA ASP A 38 -51.22 -24.29 31.11
C ASP A 38 -51.37 -24.35 29.59
N LEU A 39 -50.53 -23.57 28.90
CA LEU A 39 -50.50 -23.50 27.45
C LEU A 39 -49.97 -24.82 26.88
N THR A 40 -50.65 -25.32 25.84
CA THR A 40 -50.11 -26.42 25.03
C THR A 40 -48.80 -26.00 24.37
N GLU A 41 -48.05 -26.96 23.84
CA GLU A 41 -46.82 -26.68 23.11
C GLU A 41 -47.10 -25.85 21.86
N SER A 42 -48.18 -26.15 21.14
CA SER A 42 -48.66 -25.37 20.00
C SER A 42 -49.09 -23.94 20.38
N ASP A 43 -49.76 -23.76 21.52
CA ASP A 43 -50.11 -22.42 22.03
C ASP A 43 -48.87 -21.63 22.45
N THR A 44 -47.90 -22.28 23.11
CA THR A 44 -46.64 -21.64 23.51
C THR A 44 -45.85 -21.19 22.28
N ARG A 45 -45.82 -22.02 21.24
CA ARG A 45 -45.20 -21.71 19.95
C ARG A 45 -45.81 -20.46 19.31
N SER A 46 -47.13 -20.46 19.11
CA SER A 46 -47.83 -19.37 18.41
C SER A 46 -47.97 -18.06 19.20
N LYS A 47 -48.24 -18.13 20.52
CA LYS A 47 -48.53 -16.94 21.33
C LYS A 47 -47.28 -16.29 21.92
N ILE A 48 -46.20 -17.06 22.12
CA ILE A 48 -45.01 -16.61 22.86
C ILE A 48 -43.78 -16.62 21.96
N ILE A 49 -43.43 -17.78 21.38
CA ILE A 49 -42.16 -17.94 20.65
C ILE A 49 -42.20 -17.21 19.31
N ASP A 50 -43.27 -17.32 18.52
CA ASP A 50 -43.43 -16.60 17.26
C ASP A 50 -43.34 -15.08 17.46
N TYR A 51 -43.97 -14.56 18.53
CA TYR A 51 -43.87 -13.14 18.87
C TYR A 51 -42.42 -12.74 19.19
N MET A 52 -41.69 -13.55 19.95
CA MET A 52 -40.28 -13.28 20.24
C MET A 52 -39.42 -13.29 18.97
N LEU A 53 -39.58 -14.29 18.10
CA LEU A 53 -38.79 -14.42 16.88
C LEU A 53 -39.07 -13.26 15.89
N ILE A 54 -40.34 -12.93 15.68
CA ILE A 54 -40.74 -11.97 14.64
C ILE A 54 -40.76 -10.55 15.19
N ASN A 55 -41.50 -10.31 16.26
CA ASN A 55 -41.78 -8.96 16.77
C ASN A 55 -40.72 -8.42 17.71
N ILE A 56 -39.74 -9.22 18.16
CA ILE A 56 -38.63 -8.74 19.00
C ILE A 56 -37.29 -8.96 18.28
N LEU A 57 -37.03 -10.18 17.81
CA LEU A 57 -35.75 -10.54 17.17
C LEU A 57 -35.70 -10.21 15.66
N GLY A 58 -36.83 -9.83 15.06
CA GLY A 58 -36.87 -9.30 13.69
C GLY A 58 -36.65 -10.35 12.60
N TRP A 59 -36.98 -11.62 12.87
CA TRP A 59 -37.02 -12.66 11.84
C TRP A 59 -38.27 -12.50 10.98
N ASN A 60 -38.14 -12.73 9.67
CA ASN A 60 -39.29 -12.71 8.77
C ASN A 60 -39.86 -14.12 8.64
N GLU A 61 -41.15 -14.23 8.31
CA GLU A 61 -41.79 -15.53 8.04
C GLU A 61 -41.05 -16.36 6.97
N ALA A 62 -40.45 -15.70 5.97
CA ALA A 62 -39.66 -16.37 4.93
C ALA A 62 -38.36 -17.02 5.46
N ASP A 63 -37.86 -16.60 6.62
CA ASP A 63 -36.64 -17.13 7.24
C ASP A 63 -36.94 -18.27 8.25
N ILE A 64 -38.22 -18.56 8.52
CA ILE A 64 -38.66 -19.49 9.56
C ILE A 64 -39.33 -20.71 8.91
N CYS A 65 -38.69 -21.87 9.00
CA CYS A 65 -39.32 -23.16 8.67
C CYS A 65 -39.89 -23.80 9.94
N ARG A 66 -41.16 -24.21 9.93
CA ARG A 66 -41.83 -24.86 11.08
C ARG A 66 -42.15 -26.32 10.75
N GLU A 67 -42.04 -27.20 11.75
CA GLU A 67 -42.47 -28.61 11.68
C GLU A 67 -41.93 -29.38 10.45
N GLU A 68 -40.62 -29.28 10.17
CA GLU A 68 -40.00 -30.05 9.10
C GLU A 68 -39.68 -31.48 9.57
N PHE A 69 -39.96 -32.46 8.71
CA PHE A 69 -39.73 -33.87 9.03
C PHE A 69 -38.26 -34.28 8.84
N VAL A 70 -37.71 -34.94 9.83
CA VAL A 70 -36.43 -35.66 9.79
C VAL A 70 -36.65 -37.10 10.28
N ARG A 71 -35.69 -38.01 10.06
CA ARG A 71 -35.85 -39.43 10.44
C ARG A 71 -36.06 -39.62 11.94
N SER A 72 -35.54 -38.69 12.74
CA SER A 72 -35.65 -38.66 14.20
C SER A 72 -36.92 -37.96 14.72
N GLY A 73 -37.78 -37.40 13.86
CA GLY A 73 -39.05 -36.76 14.24
C GLY A 73 -39.30 -35.43 13.50
N TYR A 74 -40.06 -34.53 14.12
CA TYR A 74 -40.26 -33.17 13.65
C TYR A 74 -39.59 -32.21 14.62
N PHE A 75 -38.81 -31.24 14.12
CA PHE A 75 -38.31 -30.14 14.95
C PHE A 75 -39.26 -28.93 14.86
N ASP A 76 -39.30 -28.09 15.89
CA ASP A 76 -40.28 -27.00 15.96
C ASP A 76 -39.98 -25.87 14.98
N TYR A 77 -38.77 -25.31 15.01
CA TYR A 77 -38.36 -24.28 14.07
C TYR A 77 -36.95 -24.49 13.54
N LYS A 78 -36.72 -23.98 12.34
CA LYS A 78 -35.39 -23.72 11.80
C LYS A 78 -35.37 -22.29 11.30
N LEU A 79 -34.45 -21.50 11.83
CA LEU A 79 -34.18 -20.16 11.36
C LEU A 79 -33.03 -20.25 10.36
N SER A 80 -33.25 -19.77 9.15
CA SER A 80 -32.33 -19.95 8.04
C SER A 80 -32.18 -18.66 7.24
N ILE A 81 -30.94 -18.19 7.13
CA ILE A 81 -30.51 -17.11 6.23
C ILE A 81 -29.20 -17.51 5.57
N ALA A 82 -28.73 -16.75 4.58
CA ALA A 82 -27.48 -17.04 3.90
C ALA A 82 -26.30 -17.13 4.90
N GLY A 83 -25.63 -18.29 4.92
CA GLY A 83 -24.46 -18.55 5.78
C GLY A 83 -24.78 -18.85 7.26
N PHE A 84 -26.05 -18.86 7.67
CA PHE A 84 -26.43 -19.13 9.06
C PHE A 84 -27.70 -19.98 9.15
N ASN A 85 -27.61 -21.07 9.91
CA ASN A 85 -28.74 -21.94 10.21
C ASN A 85 -28.73 -22.26 11.70
N VAL A 86 -29.91 -22.25 12.32
CA VAL A 86 -30.10 -22.68 13.70
C VAL A 86 -31.43 -23.41 13.84
N VAL A 87 -31.42 -24.53 14.57
CA VAL A 87 -32.65 -25.26 14.93
C VAL A 87 -33.13 -24.78 16.30
N VAL A 88 -34.42 -24.54 16.44
CA VAL A 88 -35.07 -24.17 17.70
C VAL A 88 -35.97 -25.31 18.14
N GLU A 89 -35.74 -25.81 19.35
CA GLU A 89 -36.58 -26.77 20.04
C GLU A 89 -37.44 -26.05 21.08
N ALA A 90 -38.76 -26.12 20.92
CA ALA A 90 -39.72 -25.51 21.82
C ALA A 90 -40.16 -26.48 22.92
N LYS A 91 -40.58 -25.93 24.06
CA LYS A 91 -41.25 -26.65 25.14
C LYS A 91 -42.45 -25.86 25.64
N LYS A 92 -43.37 -26.55 26.32
CA LYS A 92 -44.51 -25.92 27.02
C LYS A 92 -44.02 -24.84 27.97
N SER A 93 -44.76 -23.73 28.09
CA SER A 93 -44.35 -22.59 28.93
C SER A 93 -44.14 -22.94 30.41
N LEU A 94 -44.92 -23.88 30.96
CA LEU A 94 -44.78 -24.37 32.34
C LEU A 94 -43.70 -25.45 32.54
N CYS A 95 -43.09 -25.95 31.46
CA CYS A 95 -41.94 -26.84 31.55
C CYS A 95 -40.68 -25.99 31.72
N GLU A 96 -40.27 -25.78 32.98
CA GLU A 96 -39.09 -24.97 33.28
C GLU A 96 -37.79 -25.72 33.00
N LEU A 97 -36.86 -25.02 32.33
CA LEU A 97 -35.49 -25.47 32.15
C LEU A 97 -34.72 -25.25 33.46
N ILE A 98 -33.95 -26.24 33.90
CA ILE A 98 -33.16 -26.13 35.13
C ILE A 98 -31.86 -25.41 34.79
N LEU A 99 -31.81 -24.11 35.09
CA LEU A 99 -30.73 -23.21 34.70
C LEU A 99 -30.03 -22.61 35.94
N PRO A 100 -28.73 -22.28 35.85
CA PRO A 100 -28.00 -21.66 36.96
C PRO A 100 -28.61 -20.31 37.36
N LYS A 101 -28.70 -20.01 38.65
CA LYS A 101 -29.20 -18.73 39.19
C LYS A 101 -28.16 -17.59 39.19
N GLN A 102 -27.04 -17.76 38.50
CA GLN A 102 -25.92 -16.82 38.52
C GLN A 102 -26.16 -15.70 37.50
N LYS A 103 -25.75 -14.46 37.79
CA LYS A 103 -25.88 -13.29 36.90
C LYS A 103 -25.09 -13.36 35.59
N ARG A 104 -24.41 -14.47 35.30
CA ARG A 104 -23.54 -14.63 34.13
C ARG A 104 -24.32 -15.42 33.08
N GLN A 105 -24.38 -14.93 31.83
CA GLN A 105 -25.10 -15.61 30.76
C GLN A 105 -24.34 -16.75 30.08
N LYS A 106 -23.03 -16.92 30.33
CA LYS A 106 -22.18 -17.88 29.62
C LYS A 106 -21.71 -19.00 30.54
N PHE A 107 -22.05 -20.24 30.20
CA PHE A 107 -21.69 -21.46 30.92
C PHE A 107 -21.05 -22.49 29.98
N ARG A 108 -20.52 -23.59 30.52
CA ARG A 108 -20.21 -24.78 29.71
C ARG A 108 -21.44 -25.68 29.64
N LEU A 109 -21.68 -26.33 28.50
CA LEU A 109 -22.83 -27.24 28.31
C LEU A 109 -22.90 -28.33 29.39
N LYS A 110 -21.76 -28.88 29.81
CA LYS A 110 -21.68 -29.89 30.88
C LYS A 110 -22.29 -29.44 32.21
N THR A 111 -22.32 -28.13 32.48
CA THR A 111 -22.88 -27.57 33.71
C THR A 111 -24.40 -27.71 33.77
N ILE A 112 -25.08 -27.69 32.62
CA ILE A 112 -26.55 -27.77 32.53
C ILE A 112 -27.05 -29.08 31.93
N TYR A 113 -26.15 -29.95 31.48
CA TYR A 113 -26.48 -31.16 30.73
C TYR A 113 -27.29 -32.17 31.55
N ASN A 114 -26.88 -32.49 32.77
CA ASN A 114 -27.53 -33.53 33.57
C ASN A 114 -28.99 -33.20 33.88
N ASP A 115 -29.27 -31.93 34.18
CA ASP A 115 -30.60 -31.48 34.58
C ASP A 115 -31.55 -31.25 33.39
N ASN A 116 -31.01 -31.16 32.17
CA ASN A 116 -31.78 -30.91 30.93
C ASN A 116 -31.51 -31.98 29.85
N LYS A 117 -31.14 -33.19 30.29
CA LYS A 117 -30.57 -34.25 29.44
C LYS A 117 -31.49 -34.64 28.28
N ASP A 118 -32.78 -34.78 28.53
CA ASP A 118 -33.73 -35.26 27.53
C ASP A 118 -33.87 -34.28 26.37
N VAL A 119 -34.05 -32.99 26.68
CA VAL A 119 -34.22 -31.93 25.68
C VAL A 119 -32.93 -31.66 24.92
N ILE A 120 -31.78 -31.68 25.58
CA ILE A 120 -30.47 -31.51 24.92
C ILE A 120 -30.19 -32.67 23.96
N ASN A 121 -30.51 -33.90 24.35
CA ASN A 121 -30.34 -35.05 23.46
C ASN A 121 -31.34 -35.05 22.31
N GLN A 122 -32.56 -34.52 22.53
CA GLN A 122 -33.56 -34.37 21.49
C GLN A 122 -33.08 -33.41 20.38
N ILE A 123 -32.72 -32.17 20.73
CA ILE A 123 -32.25 -31.19 19.73
C ILE A 123 -30.99 -31.66 19.01
N ARG A 124 -30.08 -32.36 19.71
CA ARG A 124 -28.87 -32.91 19.10
C ARG A 124 -29.17 -33.95 18.02
N ARG A 125 -30.20 -34.78 18.17
CA ARG A 125 -30.60 -35.74 17.13
C ARG A 125 -31.07 -35.01 15.87
N TYR A 126 -31.89 -33.97 16.03
CA TYR A 126 -32.34 -33.14 14.92
C TYR A 126 -31.17 -32.46 14.21
N LEU A 127 -30.25 -31.87 14.98
CA LEU A 127 -29.07 -31.17 14.45
C LEU A 127 -28.16 -32.08 13.59
N VAL A 128 -27.94 -33.33 14.01
CA VAL A 128 -27.15 -34.30 13.23
C VAL A 128 -27.77 -34.58 11.87
N GLU A 129 -29.10 -34.73 11.81
CA GLU A 129 -29.82 -35.06 10.57
C GLU A 129 -29.99 -33.85 9.66
N VAL A 130 -30.16 -32.65 10.23
CA VAL A 130 -30.28 -31.38 9.49
C VAL A 130 -28.93 -30.87 8.98
N GLY A 131 -27.81 -31.37 9.53
CA GLY A 131 -26.47 -30.90 9.18
C GLY A 131 -26.16 -29.51 9.74
N CYS A 132 -26.73 -29.20 10.91
CA CYS A 132 -26.55 -27.93 11.62
C CYS A 132 -25.86 -28.20 12.97
N ASP A 133 -24.99 -27.31 13.43
CA ASP A 133 -24.25 -27.49 14.69
C ASP A 133 -24.78 -26.61 15.83
N LEU A 134 -25.52 -25.55 15.51
CA LEU A 134 -26.08 -24.58 16.44
C LEU A 134 -27.55 -24.87 16.74
N GLY A 135 -27.93 -24.84 18.01
CA GLY A 135 -29.31 -25.01 18.45
C GLY A 135 -29.73 -24.00 19.51
N ILE A 136 -31.05 -23.77 19.58
CA ILE A 136 -31.73 -23.00 20.62
C ILE A 136 -32.78 -23.89 21.28
N ILE A 137 -32.78 -23.97 22.60
CA ILE A 137 -33.86 -24.61 23.37
C ILE A 137 -34.61 -23.52 24.10
N THR A 138 -35.94 -23.48 23.99
CA THR A 138 -36.73 -22.43 24.65
C THR A 138 -38.15 -22.87 25.04
N ASN A 139 -38.65 -22.34 26.15
CA ASN A 139 -40.08 -22.36 26.53
C ASN A 139 -40.73 -20.97 26.41
N GLY A 140 -40.07 -20.07 25.67
CA GLY A 140 -40.44 -18.67 25.46
C GLY A 140 -40.01 -17.71 26.57
N LYS A 141 -39.76 -18.16 27.80
CA LYS A 141 -39.21 -17.32 28.88
C LYS A 141 -37.73 -17.60 29.18
N GLN A 142 -37.28 -18.82 28.92
CA GLN A 142 -35.90 -19.27 29.12
C GLN A 142 -35.30 -19.67 27.76
N PHE A 143 -34.01 -19.42 27.58
CA PHE A 143 -33.28 -19.76 26.36
C PHE A 143 -31.96 -20.43 26.71
N ILE A 144 -31.65 -21.54 26.04
CA ILE A 144 -30.31 -22.15 25.99
C ILE A 144 -29.85 -22.10 24.54
N VAL A 145 -28.72 -21.45 24.28
CA VAL A 145 -28.17 -21.26 22.94
C VAL A 145 -26.76 -21.80 22.91
N ALA A 146 -26.51 -22.82 22.10
CA ALA A 146 -25.20 -23.47 22.09
C ALA A 146 -24.91 -24.19 20.78
N LYS A 147 -23.62 -24.44 20.55
CA LYS A 147 -23.17 -25.42 19.57
C LYS A 147 -23.24 -26.82 20.19
N PHE A 148 -24.16 -27.65 19.71
CA PHE A 148 -24.39 -28.99 20.26
C PHE A 148 -23.61 -30.08 19.53
N ILE A 149 -22.99 -29.77 18.40
CA ILE A 149 -22.18 -30.71 17.60
C ILE A 149 -20.83 -30.09 17.29
N ASN A 150 -19.77 -30.87 17.40
CA ASN A 150 -18.41 -30.45 17.07
C ASN A 150 -17.86 -31.27 15.92
N ASN A 151 -17.19 -30.61 14.98
CA ASN A 151 -16.54 -31.25 13.84
C ASN A 151 -15.01 -31.30 14.02
N ASN A 152 -14.51 -30.95 15.21
CA ASN A 152 -13.08 -30.77 15.53
C ASN A 152 -12.54 -31.81 16.53
N GLY A 153 -13.27 -32.91 16.78
CA GLY A 153 -12.83 -33.99 17.68
C GLY A 153 -12.95 -33.69 19.19
N LYS A 154 -13.34 -32.47 19.61
CA LYS A 154 -13.55 -32.15 21.03
C LYS A 154 -14.90 -32.64 21.57
N PRO A 155 -14.98 -33.02 22.85
CA PRO A 155 -16.25 -33.26 23.53
C PRO A 155 -17.16 -32.03 23.49
N TRP A 156 -18.31 -32.15 22.81
CA TRP A 156 -19.31 -31.09 22.67
C TRP A 156 -19.86 -30.55 23.99
N LEU A 157 -19.79 -31.35 25.07
CA LEU A 157 -20.19 -30.93 26.42
C LEU A 157 -19.28 -29.82 27.00
N ASP A 158 -18.07 -29.66 26.49
CA ASP A 158 -17.19 -28.55 26.90
C ASP A 158 -17.47 -27.24 26.16
N ASN A 159 -18.35 -27.24 25.16
CA ASN A 159 -18.71 -26.03 24.43
C ASN A 159 -19.38 -25.00 25.36
N THR A 160 -19.13 -23.73 25.05
CA THR A 160 -19.83 -22.62 25.69
C THR A 160 -21.31 -22.64 25.28
N CYS A 161 -22.20 -22.44 26.24
CA CYS A 161 -23.61 -22.13 26.01
C CYS A 161 -23.94 -20.74 26.59
N ILE A 162 -24.84 -20.05 25.92
CA ILE A 162 -25.47 -18.82 26.41
C ILE A 162 -26.83 -19.20 27.00
N VAL A 163 -27.15 -18.66 28.15
CA VAL A 163 -28.37 -18.93 28.89
C VAL A 163 -29.05 -17.61 29.25
N TYR A 164 -30.36 -17.53 29.01
CA TYR A 164 -31.22 -16.48 29.53
C TYR A 164 -32.30 -17.13 30.39
N ASN A 165 -32.36 -16.79 31.67
CA ASN A 165 -33.16 -17.50 32.66
C ASN A 165 -34.36 -16.67 33.14
N GLY A 166 -35.38 -16.57 32.28
CA GLY A 166 -36.61 -15.82 32.58
C GLY A 166 -36.69 -14.48 31.86
N ILE A 167 -37.88 -13.90 31.86
CA ILE A 167 -38.14 -12.62 31.18
C ILE A 167 -37.48 -11.47 31.92
N GLU A 168 -37.38 -11.52 33.24
CA GLU A 168 -36.64 -10.51 34.02
C GLU A 168 -35.17 -10.42 33.55
N ASP A 169 -34.54 -11.58 33.33
CA ASP A 169 -33.15 -11.66 32.87
C ASP A 169 -32.98 -11.18 31.41
N ILE A 170 -33.94 -11.48 30.53
CA ILE A 170 -33.98 -10.93 29.17
C ILE A 170 -34.11 -9.40 29.20
N ASN A 171 -34.92 -8.84 30.11
CA ASN A 171 -35.10 -7.39 30.23
C ASN A 171 -33.82 -6.70 30.75
N GLU A 172 -33.15 -7.28 31.76
CA GLU A 172 -31.89 -6.75 32.29
C GLU A 172 -30.76 -6.81 31.26
N ASN A 173 -30.68 -7.90 30.48
CA ASN A 173 -29.61 -8.17 29.51
C ASN A 173 -30.07 -8.01 28.05
N PHE A 174 -31.06 -7.17 27.79
CA PHE A 174 -31.74 -7.12 26.48
C PHE A 174 -30.82 -6.85 25.30
N VAL A 175 -29.83 -5.96 25.45
CA VAL A 175 -28.90 -5.63 24.37
C VAL A 175 -28.06 -6.85 23.97
N ASP A 176 -27.62 -7.65 24.95
CA ASP A 176 -26.88 -8.89 24.69
C ASP A 176 -27.79 -9.95 24.06
N PHE A 177 -29.01 -10.10 24.58
CA PHE A 177 -30.05 -10.98 24.00
C PHE A 177 -30.32 -10.65 22.53
N TRP A 178 -30.57 -9.37 22.24
CA TRP A 178 -30.86 -8.89 20.90
C TRP A 178 -29.64 -9.02 19.97
N ASN A 179 -28.44 -8.66 20.41
CA ASN A 179 -27.23 -8.80 19.59
C ASN A 179 -26.92 -10.27 19.23
N ASN A 180 -27.24 -11.21 20.12
CA ASN A 180 -26.95 -12.63 19.93
C ASN A 180 -28.02 -13.39 19.13
N LEU A 181 -29.29 -12.98 19.17
CA LEU A 181 -30.40 -13.75 18.60
C LEU A 181 -31.23 -13.03 17.54
N SER A 182 -31.09 -11.70 17.41
CA SER A 182 -31.81 -10.96 16.38
C SER A 182 -31.24 -11.24 15.00
N LYS A 183 -32.07 -11.19 13.97
CA LYS A 183 -31.65 -11.35 12.58
C LYS A 183 -30.53 -10.36 12.21
N ILE A 184 -30.70 -9.09 12.59
CA ILE A 184 -29.71 -8.04 12.33
C ILE A 184 -28.42 -8.27 13.14
N GLY A 185 -28.54 -8.64 14.42
CA GLY A 185 -27.39 -8.97 15.26
C GLY A 185 -26.57 -10.12 14.69
N ILE A 186 -27.23 -11.19 14.26
CA ILE A 186 -26.61 -12.36 13.62
C ILE A 186 -25.92 -11.97 12.30
N ILE A 187 -26.57 -11.17 11.45
CA ILE A 187 -25.97 -10.69 10.19
C ILE A 187 -24.72 -9.84 10.47
N ASN A 188 -24.84 -8.84 11.34
CA ASN A 188 -23.74 -7.92 11.65
C ASN A 188 -22.56 -8.61 12.34
N ASN A 189 -22.82 -9.64 13.15
CA ASN A 189 -21.80 -10.38 13.90
C ASN A 189 -21.31 -11.66 13.18
N GLY A 190 -21.86 -11.97 11.99
CA GLY A 190 -21.54 -13.19 11.25
C GLY A 190 -21.97 -14.48 11.96
N GLY A 191 -23.01 -14.43 12.79
CA GLY A 191 -23.51 -15.48 13.67
C GLY A 191 -23.54 -15.04 15.14
N ILE A 192 -23.58 -15.99 16.08
CA ILE A 192 -23.71 -15.70 17.51
C ILE A 192 -22.33 -15.49 18.11
N GLN A 193 -21.88 -14.23 18.21
CA GLN A 193 -20.49 -13.84 18.52
C GLN A 193 -19.81 -14.64 19.68
N PRO A 194 -20.46 -14.89 20.84
CA PRO A 194 -19.85 -15.69 21.92
C PRO A 194 -19.64 -17.17 21.60
N LEU A 195 -20.37 -17.69 20.61
CA LEU A 195 -20.32 -19.07 20.12
C LEU A 195 -19.52 -19.19 18.82
N ASN A 196 -19.37 -18.07 18.10
CA ASN A 196 -18.57 -17.86 16.89
C ASN A 196 -17.10 -17.57 17.14
N ILE A 197 -16.65 -17.64 18.39
CA ILE A 197 -15.23 -17.87 18.66
C ILE A 197 -14.98 -19.28 18.14
N ASN A 198 -14.74 -19.39 16.83
CA ASN A 198 -13.80 -20.35 16.30
C ASN A 198 -12.54 -20.06 17.10
N GLU A 199 -12.36 -20.73 18.23
CA GLU A 199 -11.05 -21.02 18.74
C GLU A 199 -10.38 -21.79 17.61
N ILE A 200 -9.78 -21.07 16.66
CA ILE A 200 -8.69 -21.62 15.88
C ILE A 200 -7.62 -21.86 16.91
N GLU A 201 -7.65 -23.05 17.48
CA GLU A 201 -6.62 -23.49 18.42
C GLU A 201 -5.26 -23.58 17.74
N PHE A 202 -5.24 -23.70 16.40
CA PHE A 202 -4.04 -23.94 15.64
C PHE A 202 -3.91 -22.99 14.44
N THR A 203 -2.98 -22.05 14.56
CA THR A 203 -2.43 -21.27 13.44
C THR A 203 -0.91 -21.26 13.58
N LYS A 204 -0.21 -21.78 12.57
CA LYS A 204 1.25 -21.71 12.49
C LYS A 204 1.69 -21.54 11.05
N THR A 205 2.82 -20.86 10.86
CA THR A 205 3.55 -20.84 9.59
C THR A 205 4.76 -21.76 9.68
N ILE A 206 5.28 -22.25 8.56
CA ILE A 206 6.52 -23.04 8.58
C ILE A 206 7.67 -22.21 9.18
N LEU A 207 7.77 -20.93 8.78
CA LEU A 207 8.72 -19.95 9.30
C LEU A 207 8.69 -19.86 10.84
N SER A 208 7.51 -19.90 11.45
CA SER A 208 7.35 -19.83 12.92
C SER A 208 8.01 -21.00 13.67
N THR A 209 8.34 -22.10 12.99
CA THR A 209 8.99 -23.27 13.60
C THR A 209 10.49 -23.36 13.39
N ILE A 210 11.07 -22.42 12.64
CA ILE A 210 12.49 -22.38 12.31
C ILE A 210 13.20 -21.50 13.34
N SER A 211 14.11 -22.08 14.12
CA SER A 211 14.87 -21.35 15.14
C SER A 211 15.76 -20.25 14.55
N GLU A 212 16.28 -20.47 13.35
CA GLU A 212 17.21 -19.60 12.61
C GLU A 212 16.51 -18.74 11.55
N LYS A 213 15.22 -18.45 11.73
CA LYS A 213 14.38 -17.74 10.73
C LYS A 213 14.92 -16.37 10.30
N ASP A 214 15.68 -15.69 11.17
CA ASP A 214 16.20 -14.34 10.94
C ASP A 214 17.64 -14.34 10.40
N ASN A 215 18.26 -15.51 10.25
CA ASN A 215 19.63 -15.65 9.73
C ASN A 215 19.74 -15.11 8.31
N GLU A 216 20.91 -14.54 8.02
CA GLU A 216 21.23 -13.95 6.73
C GLU A 216 22.34 -14.71 6.04
N ILE A 217 22.30 -14.73 4.70
CA ILE A 217 23.38 -15.25 3.89
C ILE A 217 24.59 -14.30 3.98
N THR A 218 25.77 -14.87 4.17
CA THR A 218 27.02 -14.10 4.13
C THR A 218 27.26 -13.60 2.71
N ARG A 219 27.49 -12.30 2.55
CA ARG A 219 27.79 -11.69 1.25
C ARG A 219 29.17 -12.16 0.75
N ASN A 220 29.26 -12.43 -0.55
CA ASN A 220 30.53 -12.74 -1.20
C ASN A 220 31.45 -11.51 -1.20
N ASP A 221 32.76 -11.72 -0.96
CA ASP A 221 33.76 -10.66 -0.85
C ASP A 221 33.84 -9.78 -2.12
N ILE A 222 33.70 -10.40 -3.30
CA ILE A 222 33.68 -9.70 -4.60
C ILE A 222 32.47 -8.75 -4.73
N ALA A 223 31.28 -9.19 -4.32
CA ALA A 223 30.08 -8.36 -4.37
C ALA A 223 30.22 -7.11 -3.48
N SER A 224 30.88 -7.24 -2.32
CA SER A 224 31.16 -6.12 -1.43
C SER A 224 32.08 -5.06 -2.06
N LYS A 225 33.00 -5.48 -2.93
CA LYS A 225 33.97 -4.60 -3.60
C LYS A 225 33.40 -3.92 -4.86
N ILE A 226 32.43 -4.55 -5.52
CA ILE A 226 31.70 -3.95 -6.66
C ILE A 226 30.52 -3.07 -6.18
N ALA A 227 30.02 -3.28 -4.96
CA ALA A 227 28.90 -2.53 -4.39
C ALA A 227 29.03 -0.99 -4.41
N PRO A 228 30.22 -0.37 -4.24
CA PRO A 228 30.38 1.08 -4.39
C PRO A 228 30.07 1.57 -5.81
N ILE A 229 30.54 0.85 -6.83
CA ILE A 229 30.28 1.17 -8.26
C ILE A 229 28.79 1.03 -8.55
N ILE A 230 28.19 -0.09 -8.13
CA ILE A 230 26.75 -0.33 -8.28
C ILE A 230 25.95 0.77 -7.56
N SER A 231 26.39 1.19 -6.37
CA SER A 231 25.71 2.23 -5.60
C SER A 231 25.81 3.61 -6.24
N LYS A 232 26.93 3.96 -6.88
CA LYS A 232 27.08 5.21 -7.63
C LYS A 232 26.14 5.24 -8.85
N VAL A 233 26.01 4.14 -9.58
CA VAL A 233 25.22 4.09 -10.82
C VAL A 233 23.72 3.87 -10.59
N PHE A 234 23.35 2.93 -9.72
CA PHE A 234 21.97 2.49 -9.50
C PHE A 234 21.38 2.98 -8.17
N GLY A 235 22.16 3.68 -7.34
CA GLY A 235 21.69 4.27 -6.10
C GLY A 235 20.95 5.58 -6.29
N GLU A 236 20.77 6.29 -5.18
CA GLU A 236 20.18 7.62 -5.21
C GLU A 236 21.09 8.57 -5.97
N ILE A 237 20.49 9.31 -6.90
CA ILE A 237 21.22 9.94 -7.99
C ILE A 237 22.13 11.07 -7.47
N TYR A 238 21.91 11.59 -6.24
CA TYR A 238 22.52 12.86 -5.81
C TYR A 238 22.75 12.95 -4.29
N ASN A 239 23.83 12.32 -3.80
CA ASN A 239 24.35 12.52 -2.43
C ASN A 239 25.74 13.19 -2.39
N ASN A 240 26.33 13.49 -3.56
CA ASN A 240 27.69 14.03 -3.65
C ASN A 240 27.64 15.51 -4.02
N ASP A 241 28.47 16.32 -3.36
CA ASP A 241 28.63 17.76 -3.59
C ASP A 241 29.44 18.11 -4.85
N ASP A 242 29.62 17.15 -5.79
CA ASP A 242 30.47 17.31 -6.96
C ASP A 242 29.62 17.58 -8.23
N ASP A 243 29.47 18.85 -8.57
CA ASP A 243 28.50 19.33 -9.57
C ASP A 243 28.77 18.86 -11.01
N ASN A 244 30.01 18.45 -11.32
CA ASN A 244 30.43 18.03 -12.67
C ASN A 244 30.02 16.58 -13.00
N ASP A 245 30.19 15.65 -12.06
CA ASP A 245 29.78 14.25 -12.20
C ASP A 245 28.27 14.15 -12.45
N ASP A 246 27.49 15.02 -11.78
CA ASP A 246 26.04 15.15 -11.91
C ASP A 246 25.58 15.50 -13.33
N ILE A 247 26.31 16.36 -14.05
CA ILE A 247 25.93 16.83 -15.39
C ILE A 247 26.12 15.72 -16.42
N GLN A 248 27.26 15.03 -16.38
CA GLN A 248 27.51 13.91 -17.29
C GLN A 248 26.52 12.77 -17.03
N PHE A 249 26.26 12.48 -15.75
CA PHE A 249 25.27 11.51 -15.34
C PHE A 249 23.89 11.82 -15.95
N ILE A 250 23.39 13.05 -15.79
CA ILE A 250 22.08 13.48 -16.32
C ILE A 250 22.06 13.36 -17.85
N LYS A 251 23.09 13.84 -18.54
CA LYS A 251 23.16 13.85 -20.00
C LYS A 251 23.05 12.43 -20.58
N GLU A 252 23.68 11.46 -19.94
CA GLU A 252 23.70 10.08 -20.41
C GLU A 252 22.45 9.30 -19.97
N CYS A 253 22.03 9.48 -18.72
CA CYS A 253 20.98 8.67 -18.10
C CYS A 253 19.56 9.23 -18.20
N PHE A 254 19.36 10.51 -18.53
CA PHE A 254 18.02 11.07 -18.66
C PHE A 254 17.28 10.44 -19.85
N VAL A 255 16.02 10.04 -19.63
CA VAL A 255 15.16 9.43 -20.64
C VAL A 255 14.04 10.39 -20.98
N GLU A 256 14.05 10.89 -22.21
CA GLU A 256 12.96 11.71 -22.72
C GLU A 256 11.78 10.82 -23.12
N ASN A 257 10.63 11.07 -22.49
CA ASN A 257 9.35 10.55 -22.99
C ASN A 257 9.05 11.16 -24.36
N LYS A 258 9.35 10.39 -25.41
CA LYS A 258 8.84 10.62 -26.76
C LYS A 258 7.47 9.95 -26.85
N GLU A 259 6.52 10.55 -27.58
CA GLU A 259 5.26 9.87 -27.87
C GLU A 259 5.53 8.61 -28.71
N VAL A 260 5.65 7.45 -28.05
CA VAL A 260 5.83 6.17 -28.72
C VAL A 260 4.71 5.25 -28.25
N ILE A 261 3.67 5.13 -29.08
CA ILE A 261 2.59 4.16 -28.94
C ILE A 261 3.10 2.85 -29.57
N LYS A 262 3.71 1.94 -28.81
CA LYS A 262 4.14 0.64 -29.41
C LYS A 262 3.87 -0.63 -28.61
N ASN A 263 3.53 -0.60 -27.31
CA ASN A 263 3.28 -1.86 -26.57
C ASN A 263 1.80 -2.22 -26.41
N LYS A 264 1.45 -3.52 -26.54
CA LYS A 264 0.08 -4.04 -26.28
C LYS A 264 -0.42 -3.76 -24.85
N ALA A 265 0.46 -3.73 -23.84
CA ALA A 265 0.08 -3.35 -22.48
C ALA A 265 -0.13 -1.83 -22.30
N GLU A 266 0.52 -1.00 -23.12
CA GLU A 266 0.23 0.44 -23.22
C GLU A 266 -1.07 0.72 -24.00
N LEU A 267 -1.46 -0.19 -24.92
CA LEU A 267 -2.80 -0.21 -25.54
C LEU A 267 -3.87 -0.49 -24.48
N ASN A 268 -3.60 -1.45 -23.59
CA ASN A 268 -4.43 -1.73 -22.41
C ASN A 268 -4.25 -0.70 -21.28
N GLY A 269 -3.53 0.40 -21.48
CA GLY A 269 -3.54 1.60 -20.63
C GLY A 269 -3.06 1.45 -19.18
N LEU A 270 -2.62 0.25 -18.79
CA LEU A 270 -2.08 -0.07 -17.47
C LEU A 270 -0.75 0.61 -17.15
N PHE A 271 0.01 0.99 -18.19
CA PHE A 271 1.29 1.70 -18.08
C PHE A 271 1.16 3.18 -18.40
N ARG A 272 -0.02 3.77 -18.20
CA ARG A 272 -0.24 5.20 -18.45
C ARG A 272 -0.21 5.97 -17.15
N ASP A 273 0.89 6.68 -16.91
CA ASP A 273 1.01 7.73 -15.90
C ASP A 273 0.46 9.03 -16.51
N ASN A 274 -0.88 9.10 -16.64
CA ASN A 274 -1.55 10.28 -17.20
C ASN A 274 -2.07 11.15 -16.07
N ALA A 275 -1.87 12.46 -16.19
CA ALA A 275 -2.62 13.42 -15.39
C ALA A 275 -4.14 13.16 -15.56
N PRO A 276 -4.94 13.14 -14.47
CA PRO A 276 -6.39 13.13 -14.56
C PRO A 276 -6.93 14.23 -15.49
N LEU A 277 -8.13 13.99 -16.04
CA LEU A 277 -8.77 14.84 -17.04
C LEU A 277 -9.20 16.20 -16.44
N LEU A 278 -8.24 17.09 -16.23
CA LEU A 278 -8.43 18.41 -15.64
C LEU A 278 -8.00 19.48 -16.64
N SER A 279 -8.68 20.63 -16.63
CA SER A 279 -8.46 21.75 -17.55
C SER A 279 -7.21 22.58 -17.24
N GLU A 280 -6.73 22.54 -16.00
CA GLU A 280 -5.64 23.37 -15.48
C GLU A 280 -4.26 22.69 -15.55
N VAL A 281 -4.23 21.36 -15.67
CA VAL A 281 -2.97 20.62 -15.79
C VAL A 281 -2.58 20.59 -17.26
N ILE A 282 -1.39 21.11 -17.58
CA ILE A 282 -0.90 21.09 -18.95
C ILE A 282 -0.55 19.64 -19.30
N LYS A 283 -1.38 19.03 -20.16
CA LYS A 283 -1.28 17.62 -20.58
C LYS A 283 -0.16 17.38 -21.59
N ALA A 284 0.93 18.13 -21.53
CA ALA A 284 2.06 17.92 -22.41
C ALA A 284 2.73 16.58 -22.04
N LYS A 285 2.65 15.59 -22.94
CA LYS A 285 3.26 14.27 -22.74
C LYS A 285 4.74 14.22 -23.14
N ASN A 286 5.16 15.14 -24.02
CA ASN A 286 6.54 15.24 -24.47
C ASN A 286 7.30 16.27 -23.62
N HIS A 287 8.43 15.83 -23.05
CA HIS A 287 9.35 16.68 -22.29
C HIS A 287 9.80 17.92 -23.06
N GLU A 288 9.98 17.84 -24.39
CA GLU A 288 10.39 18.99 -25.19
C GLU A 288 9.34 20.12 -25.16
N SER A 289 8.06 19.76 -25.22
CA SER A 289 6.97 20.73 -25.14
C SER A 289 6.88 21.37 -23.75
N ILE A 290 7.06 20.56 -22.69
CA ILE A 290 7.12 21.08 -21.31
C ILE A 290 8.29 22.06 -21.16
N VAL A 291 9.48 21.71 -21.63
CA VAL A 291 10.67 22.57 -21.58
C VAL A 291 10.43 23.89 -22.32
N GLN A 292 9.83 23.84 -23.52
CA GLN A 292 9.51 25.05 -24.30
C GLN A 292 8.52 25.95 -23.56
N GLN A 293 7.42 25.39 -23.04
CA GLN A 293 6.41 26.14 -22.29
C GLN A 293 6.97 26.76 -21.02
N ILE A 294 7.77 26.00 -20.25
CA ILE A 294 8.45 26.52 -19.07
C ILE A 294 9.41 27.65 -19.43
N ASN A 295 10.17 27.51 -20.52
CA ASN A 295 11.09 28.56 -20.97
C ASN A 295 10.33 29.82 -21.40
N GLU A 296 9.22 29.68 -22.12
CA GLU A 296 8.33 30.79 -22.46
C GLU A 296 7.77 31.44 -21.18
N GLU A 297 7.30 30.67 -20.22
CA GLU A 297 6.77 31.16 -18.95
C GLU A 297 7.79 31.96 -18.13
N ILE A 298 9.03 31.47 -18.05
CA ILE A 298 10.14 32.21 -17.44
C ILE A 298 10.34 33.57 -18.16
N LYS A 299 10.21 33.59 -19.49
CA LYS A 299 10.42 34.78 -20.34
C LYS A 299 9.21 35.71 -20.43
N ILE A 300 7.97 35.28 -20.15
CA ILE A 300 6.73 36.08 -20.22
C ILE A 300 6.80 37.32 -19.31
N ALA A 301 7.55 37.23 -18.22
CA ALA A 301 7.69 38.27 -17.23
C ALA A 301 9.12 38.85 -17.21
N PRO A 302 9.63 39.48 -18.28
CA PRO A 302 11.01 39.90 -18.31
C PRO A 302 11.24 40.99 -17.24
N PRO A 303 12.39 40.97 -16.53
CA PRO A 303 12.71 41.98 -15.51
C PRO A 303 12.69 43.43 -16.04
N LEU A 304 12.87 43.60 -17.35
CA LEU A 304 12.84 44.86 -18.08
C LEU A 304 11.42 45.43 -18.31
N SER A 305 10.35 44.67 -17.99
CA SER A 305 8.97 45.12 -18.25
C SER A 305 8.53 46.23 -17.28
N LYS A 306 7.91 47.30 -17.81
CA LYS A 306 7.39 48.44 -17.02
C LYS A 306 6.37 48.02 -15.94
N ASN A 307 5.64 46.93 -16.17
CA ASN A 307 4.63 46.43 -15.24
C ASN A 307 5.19 45.40 -14.23
N GLN A 308 6.46 44.99 -14.36
CA GLN A 308 7.15 44.02 -13.50
C GLN A 308 6.24 42.87 -13.03
N ILE A 309 5.56 42.23 -14.00
CA ILE A 309 4.68 41.10 -13.75
C ILE A 309 5.50 39.98 -13.11
N THR A 310 4.97 39.35 -12.07
CA THR A 310 5.62 38.19 -11.45
C THR A 310 5.19 36.93 -12.21
N PRO A 311 6.12 36.04 -12.61
CA PRO A 311 5.75 34.78 -13.23
C PRO A 311 4.95 33.93 -12.23
N LYS A 312 4.00 33.14 -12.73
CA LYS A 312 3.25 32.22 -11.87
C LYS A 312 4.20 31.17 -11.29
N PRO A 313 3.98 30.71 -10.04
CA PRO A 313 4.70 29.54 -9.53
C PRO A 313 4.47 28.33 -10.43
N VAL A 314 5.54 27.60 -10.70
CA VAL A 314 5.52 26.36 -11.47
C VAL A 314 5.50 25.16 -10.53
N ILE A 315 4.46 24.34 -10.61
CA ILE A 315 4.30 23.12 -9.83
C ILE A 315 4.60 21.93 -10.73
N ILE A 316 5.57 21.10 -10.31
CA ILE A 316 5.89 19.83 -10.93
C ILE A 316 5.21 18.72 -10.12
N ILE A 317 4.24 18.05 -10.73
CA ILE A 317 3.56 16.88 -10.16
C ILE A 317 3.91 15.61 -10.93
N GLY A 318 3.61 14.47 -10.34
CA GLY A 318 3.76 13.15 -10.94
C GLY A 318 3.91 12.09 -9.88
N SER A 319 3.64 10.85 -10.26
CA SER A 319 3.72 9.67 -9.41
C SER A 319 5.04 9.56 -8.62
N LYS A 320 4.99 8.87 -7.48
CA LYS A 320 6.20 8.61 -6.67
C LYS A 320 7.24 7.86 -7.50
N GLY A 321 8.45 8.43 -7.61
CA GLY A 321 9.53 7.83 -8.39
C GLY A 321 9.46 8.04 -9.91
N ALA A 322 8.55 8.89 -10.41
CA ALA A 322 8.42 9.22 -11.85
C ALA A 322 9.62 10.01 -12.43
N GLY A 323 10.48 10.59 -11.58
CA GLY A 323 11.70 11.28 -12.03
C GLY A 323 11.67 12.81 -11.94
N LYS A 324 10.81 13.40 -11.10
CA LYS A 324 10.67 14.86 -10.90
C LYS A 324 12.01 15.59 -10.65
N THR A 325 12.81 15.14 -9.69
CA THR A 325 14.16 15.67 -9.39
C THR A 325 15.08 15.61 -10.61
N THR A 326 15.11 14.46 -11.29
CA THR A 326 15.94 14.26 -12.49
C THR A 326 15.52 15.22 -13.60
N PHE A 327 14.21 15.42 -13.78
CA PHE A 327 13.66 16.38 -14.74
C PHE A 327 14.04 17.82 -14.39
N LEU A 328 13.88 18.26 -13.14
CA LEU A 328 14.25 19.60 -12.71
C LEU A 328 15.74 19.89 -12.95
N LYS A 329 16.62 18.95 -12.56
CA LYS A 329 18.05 19.12 -12.83
C LYS A 329 18.36 19.12 -14.33
N PHE A 330 17.75 18.24 -15.12
CA PHE A 330 17.90 18.22 -16.58
C PHE A 330 17.44 19.54 -17.24
N LEU A 331 16.32 20.10 -16.78
CA LEU A 331 15.80 21.38 -17.22
C LEU A 331 16.82 22.50 -17.00
N PHE A 332 17.24 22.71 -15.75
CA PHE A 332 18.10 23.85 -15.39
C PHE A 332 19.58 23.67 -15.78
N LYS A 333 20.14 22.46 -15.67
CA LYS A 333 21.57 22.22 -15.97
C LYS A 333 21.86 21.99 -17.45
N GLN A 334 20.89 21.56 -18.26
CA GLN A 334 21.16 21.13 -19.65
C GLN A 334 20.23 21.71 -20.72
N ARG A 335 18.95 21.97 -20.43
CA ARG A 335 17.96 22.30 -21.46
C ARG A 335 17.59 23.77 -21.57
N LEU A 336 17.59 24.52 -20.47
CA LEU A 336 17.34 25.95 -20.56
C LEU A 336 18.48 26.62 -21.32
N PRO A 337 18.19 27.50 -22.30
CA PRO A 337 19.25 28.12 -23.08
C PRO A 337 20.08 29.08 -22.21
N GLU A 338 21.35 29.27 -22.56
CA GLU A 338 22.30 30.11 -21.81
C GLU A 338 21.79 31.55 -21.61
N ASP A 339 21.06 32.09 -22.59
CA ASP A 339 20.42 33.41 -22.51
C ASP A 339 19.42 33.51 -21.34
N THR A 340 18.76 32.39 -21.03
CA THR A 340 17.74 32.29 -20.00
C THR A 340 18.42 32.17 -18.65
N ILE A 341 19.39 31.26 -18.51
CA ILE A 341 20.14 31.08 -17.26
C ILE A 341 20.90 32.37 -16.87
N SER A 342 21.47 33.08 -17.85
CA SER A 342 22.14 34.36 -17.63
C SER A 342 21.19 35.45 -17.11
N ASN A 343 19.93 35.47 -17.56
CA ASN A 343 18.92 36.45 -17.12
C ASN A 343 18.18 36.05 -15.85
N TYR A 344 18.14 34.75 -15.56
CA TYR A 344 17.40 34.16 -14.46
C TYR A 344 18.31 33.20 -13.68
N PRO A 345 19.21 33.72 -12.82
CA PRO A 345 20.03 32.87 -11.97
C PRO A 345 19.12 31.99 -11.10
N TYR A 346 19.49 30.73 -10.89
CA TYR A 346 18.66 29.77 -10.16
C TYR A 346 19.40 29.18 -8.96
N ILE A 347 18.65 28.84 -7.92
CA ILE A 347 19.15 28.17 -6.71
C ILE A 347 18.33 26.92 -6.46
N TYR A 348 19.03 25.81 -6.20
CA TYR A 348 18.40 24.51 -5.96
C TYR A 348 18.31 24.21 -4.47
N ILE A 349 17.10 24.07 -3.95
CA ILE A 349 16.83 23.84 -2.53
C ILE A 349 16.32 22.40 -2.38
N ASN A 350 17.20 21.51 -1.93
CA ASN A 350 16.81 20.15 -1.56
C ASN A 350 16.20 20.14 -0.15
N LEU A 351 14.88 20.04 -0.06
CA LEU A 351 14.14 20.15 1.20
C LEU A 351 14.45 19.05 2.20
N MET A 352 14.96 17.90 1.74
CA MET A 352 15.39 16.81 2.62
C MET A 352 16.56 17.21 3.54
N LYS A 353 17.38 18.20 3.16
CA LYS A 353 18.49 18.72 4.00
C LYS A 353 18.00 19.45 5.27
N TYR A 354 16.75 19.90 5.27
CA TYR A 354 16.18 20.74 6.32
C TYR A 354 15.19 19.99 7.22
N TYR A 355 14.92 18.72 6.92
CA TYR A 355 13.98 17.91 7.68
C TYR A 355 14.69 17.18 8.82
N SER A 356 14.33 17.51 10.06
CA SER A 356 14.86 16.89 11.29
C SER A 356 13.95 15.82 11.91
N GLY A 357 12.88 15.41 11.22
CA GLY A 357 11.87 14.49 11.78
C GLY A 357 10.74 15.17 12.57
N SER A 358 10.72 16.50 12.65
CA SER A 358 9.68 17.31 13.29
C SER A 358 8.73 17.95 12.27
N ASP A 359 7.52 18.32 12.70
CA ASP A 359 6.52 19.08 11.91
C ASP A 359 6.94 20.54 11.60
N GLU A 360 8.17 20.93 11.95
CA GLU A 360 8.74 22.27 11.80
C GLU A 360 9.85 22.30 10.76
N ILE A 361 9.83 23.34 9.93
CA ILE A 361 10.89 23.69 8.97
C ILE A 361 11.40 25.08 9.31
N ASP A 362 12.72 25.20 9.37
CA ASP A 362 13.40 26.47 9.57
C ASP A 362 13.62 27.19 8.23
N PHE A 363 12.73 28.15 7.94
CA PHE A 363 12.80 28.97 6.73
C PHE A 363 13.94 30.00 6.74
N GLU A 364 14.44 30.41 7.92
CA GLU A 364 15.61 31.29 8.02
C GLU A 364 16.86 30.52 7.60
N LYS A 365 16.99 29.27 8.03
CA LYS A 365 18.08 28.40 7.58
C LYS A 365 18.04 28.14 6.07
N ILE A 366 16.87 27.86 5.49
CA ILE A 366 16.71 27.72 4.04
C ILE A 366 17.14 28.99 3.31
N SER A 367 16.74 30.15 3.81
CA SER A 367 17.07 31.44 3.21
C SER A 367 18.56 31.75 3.30
N LYS A 368 19.20 31.39 4.43
CA LYS A 368 20.64 31.50 4.64
C LYS A 368 21.41 30.66 3.61
N ASP A 369 21.09 29.38 3.51
CA ASP A 369 21.77 28.48 2.57
C ASP A 369 21.55 28.91 1.12
N ALA A 370 20.38 29.48 0.79
CA ALA A 370 20.12 30.01 -0.54
C ALA A 370 20.97 31.26 -0.85
N LEU A 371 21.21 32.13 0.13
CA LEU A 371 22.10 33.28 0.01
C LEU A 371 23.56 32.85 -0.16
N GLU A 372 24.02 31.86 0.62
CA GLU A 372 25.36 31.28 0.51
C GLU A 372 25.57 30.65 -0.88
N GLN A 373 24.64 29.80 -1.33
CA GLN A 373 24.68 29.23 -2.68
C GLN A 373 24.67 30.29 -3.79
N PHE A 374 23.88 31.35 -3.64
CA PHE A 374 23.85 32.43 -4.63
C PHE A 374 25.17 33.18 -4.69
N ASN A 375 25.79 33.45 -3.54
CA ASN A 375 27.08 34.11 -3.48
C ASN A 375 28.18 33.26 -4.12
N ASP A 376 28.16 31.94 -3.92
CA ASP A 376 29.17 31.03 -4.44
C ASP A 376 29.04 30.85 -5.96
N LEU A 377 27.81 30.61 -6.45
CA LEU A 377 27.54 30.39 -7.87
C LEU A 377 27.61 31.68 -8.71
N TYR A 378 27.24 32.82 -8.11
CA TYR A 378 27.11 34.09 -8.81
C TYR A 378 27.91 35.21 -8.12
N SER A 379 29.13 34.89 -7.70
CA SER A 379 30.06 35.79 -6.99
C SER A 379 30.28 37.14 -7.69
N PHE A 380 30.14 37.19 -9.02
CA PHE A 380 30.25 38.42 -9.82
C PHE A 380 29.20 39.49 -9.48
N PHE A 381 28.09 39.16 -8.79
CA PHE A 381 27.13 40.16 -8.30
C PHE A 381 27.61 40.88 -7.04
N GLU A 382 28.67 40.40 -6.39
CA GLU A 382 29.32 41.05 -5.23
C GLU A 382 28.33 41.42 -4.11
N ILE A 383 27.34 40.55 -3.84
CA ILE A 383 26.17 40.86 -3.02
C ILE A 383 26.50 41.25 -1.58
N ASN A 384 27.64 40.80 -1.07
CA ASN A 384 28.13 41.07 0.28
C ASN A 384 28.98 42.35 0.39
N THR A 385 29.25 43.04 -0.73
CA THR A 385 30.03 44.29 -0.69
C THR A 385 29.19 45.44 -0.15
N LEU A 386 29.83 46.33 0.63
CA LEU A 386 29.16 47.52 1.18
C LEU A 386 28.49 48.37 0.09
N ARG A 387 29.09 48.44 -1.10
CA ARG A 387 28.53 49.15 -2.26
C ARG A 387 27.17 48.57 -2.67
N VAL A 388 27.06 47.25 -2.79
CA VAL A 388 25.82 46.58 -3.20
C VAL A 388 24.79 46.60 -2.07
N LEU A 389 25.22 46.37 -0.83
CA LEU A 389 24.35 46.44 0.36
C LEU A 389 23.68 47.82 0.52
N LYS A 390 24.43 48.92 0.33
CA LYS A 390 23.87 50.28 0.31
C LYS A 390 22.83 50.45 -0.81
N ARG A 391 22.97 49.76 -1.95
CA ARG A 391 21.99 49.79 -3.04
C ARG A 391 20.75 48.95 -2.75
N ILE A 392 20.91 47.77 -2.16
CA ILE A 392 19.79 46.89 -1.79
C ILE A 392 18.82 47.65 -0.87
N TYR A 393 19.36 48.36 0.13
CA TYR A 393 18.58 49.10 1.13
C TYR A 393 18.50 50.61 0.85
N ILE A 394 18.68 51.04 -0.40
CA ILE A 394 18.79 52.46 -0.76
C ILE A 394 17.53 53.25 -0.37
N LYS A 395 16.35 52.63 -0.41
CA LYS A 395 15.09 53.28 -0.02
C LYS A 395 15.07 53.59 1.47
N GLU A 396 15.32 52.59 2.30
CA GLU A 396 15.33 52.76 3.76
C GLU A 396 16.45 53.68 4.23
N ILE A 397 17.62 53.62 3.58
CA ILE A 397 18.74 54.55 3.84
C ILE A 397 18.31 55.97 3.52
N ASN A 398 17.73 56.22 2.34
CA ASN A 398 17.27 57.56 1.95
C ASN A 398 16.16 58.11 2.88
N GLU A 399 15.27 57.26 3.37
CA GLU A 399 14.25 57.64 4.35
C GLU A 399 14.88 58.06 5.69
N LYS A 400 15.86 57.30 6.18
CA LYS A 400 16.60 57.65 7.40
C LYS A 400 17.45 58.89 7.22
N ASP A 401 18.09 59.07 6.06
CA ASP A 401 18.90 60.24 5.70
C ASP A 401 18.08 61.52 5.67
N LYS A 402 16.81 61.44 5.25
CA LYS A 402 15.87 62.57 5.32
C LYS A 402 15.35 62.81 6.74
N GLY A 403 15.30 61.75 7.56
CA GLY A 403 14.81 61.77 8.93
C GLY A 403 15.92 61.75 9.98
N VAL A 404 15.93 60.71 10.81
CA VAL A 404 16.76 60.58 12.02
C VAL A 404 18.28 60.67 11.79
N TRP A 405 18.77 60.39 10.59
CA TRP A 405 20.20 60.46 10.27
C TRP A 405 20.63 61.75 9.61
N LYS A 406 19.70 62.66 9.27
CA LYS A 406 20.00 63.92 8.57
C LYS A 406 21.12 64.72 9.25
N HIS A 407 20.97 64.96 10.55
CA HIS A 407 21.96 65.71 11.34
C HIS A 407 23.32 65.00 11.41
N LEU A 408 23.33 63.66 11.51
CA LEU A 408 24.57 62.88 11.52
C LEU A 408 25.28 62.98 10.18
N LYS A 409 24.54 62.86 9.08
CA LYS A 409 25.07 62.93 7.71
C LYS A 409 25.68 64.31 7.39
N GLU A 410 25.08 65.39 7.87
CA GLU A 410 25.53 66.77 7.62
C GLU A 410 26.68 67.19 8.56
N ASN A 411 26.66 66.76 9.83
CA ASN A 411 27.52 67.33 10.87
C ASN A 411 28.52 66.33 11.50
N ASN A 412 28.38 65.02 11.30
CA ASN A 412 29.29 64.01 11.84
C ASN A 412 29.35 62.73 10.96
N PRO A 413 30.14 62.77 9.86
CA PRO A 413 30.21 61.68 8.88
C PRO A 413 30.70 60.34 9.44
N GLU A 414 31.62 60.36 10.40
CA GLU A 414 32.18 59.14 11.01
C GLU A 414 31.08 58.38 11.79
N LYS A 415 30.34 59.10 12.64
CA LYS A 415 29.22 58.52 13.40
C LYS A 415 28.05 58.10 12.51
N TYR A 416 27.91 58.71 11.33
CA TYR A 416 26.95 58.27 10.32
C TYR A 416 27.32 56.90 9.74
N GLU A 417 28.59 56.70 9.34
CA GLU A 417 29.04 55.40 8.81
C GLU A 417 28.97 54.28 9.86
N ASP A 418 29.23 54.57 11.14
CA ASP A 418 29.00 53.61 12.24
C ASP A 418 27.54 53.18 12.32
N LYS A 419 26.60 54.15 12.30
CA LYS A 419 25.16 53.87 12.36
C LYS A 419 24.65 53.14 11.12
N LEU A 420 25.22 53.44 9.96
CA LEU A 420 24.91 52.75 8.72
C LEU A 420 25.39 51.30 8.76
N SER A 421 26.60 51.04 9.28
CA SER A 421 27.15 49.68 9.43
C SER A 421 26.27 48.84 10.35
N VAL A 422 25.91 49.35 11.53
CA VAL A 422 25.00 48.66 12.47
C VAL A 422 23.64 48.36 11.82
N PHE A 423 23.07 49.32 11.08
CA PHE A 423 21.80 49.10 10.38
C PHE A 423 21.90 48.00 9.32
N LEU A 424 23.00 47.95 8.56
CA LEU A 424 23.22 46.92 7.55
C LEU A 424 23.41 45.54 8.20
N GLU A 425 24.18 45.45 9.29
CA GLU A 425 24.33 44.21 10.06
C GLU A 425 22.99 43.68 10.57
N GLU A 426 22.14 44.55 11.15
CA GLU A 426 20.79 44.19 11.61
C GLU A 426 19.90 43.67 10.46
N LYS A 427 20.05 44.23 9.26
CA LYS A 427 19.27 43.85 8.08
C LYS A 427 19.74 42.52 7.49
N ILE A 428 21.05 42.32 7.39
CA ILE A 428 21.67 41.10 6.86
C ILE A 428 21.47 39.93 7.85
N GLY A 429 21.42 40.21 9.16
CA GLY A 429 21.16 39.19 10.17
C GLY A 429 19.81 38.48 10.04
N LYS A 430 18.84 39.09 9.34
CA LYS A 430 17.53 38.50 9.01
C LYS A 430 17.57 37.89 7.61
N GLN A 431 17.95 36.61 7.51
CA GLN A 431 18.33 35.97 6.24
C GLN A 431 17.16 35.93 5.27
N GLN A 432 15.95 35.58 5.74
CA GLN A 432 14.77 35.57 4.89
C GLN A 432 14.46 36.96 4.31
N ALA A 433 14.40 37.98 5.18
CA ALA A 433 14.11 39.35 4.75
C ALA A 433 15.21 39.90 3.82
N HIS A 434 16.47 39.53 4.06
CA HIS A 434 17.59 39.92 3.21
C HIS A 434 17.52 39.27 1.83
N LEU A 435 17.18 37.97 1.75
CA LEU A 435 16.96 37.25 0.48
C LEU A 435 15.84 37.90 -0.34
N GLU A 436 14.72 38.26 0.31
CA GLU A 436 13.63 39.01 -0.32
C GLU A 436 14.10 40.37 -0.87
N ALA A 437 14.85 41.14 -0.08
CA ALA A 437 15.39 42.43 -0.49
C ALA A 437 16.39 42.30 -1.65
N LEU A 438 17.25 41.28 -1.63
CA LEU A 438 18.22 41.00 -2.68
C LEU A 438 17.54 40.78 -4.03
N ASN A 439 16.52 39.90 -4.10
CA ASN A 439 15.86 39.63 -5.38
C ASN A 439 15.08 40.85 -5.91
N LEU A 440 14.51 41.66 -5.02
CA LEU A 440 13.88 42.93 -5.40
C LEU A 440 14.90 43.91 -5.98
N TYR A 441 16.10 44.01 -5.40
CA TYR A 441 17.19 44.81 -5.94
C TYR A 441 17.63 44.29 -7.32
N LEU A 442 17.89 43.00 -7.46
CA LEU A 442 18.31 42.39 -8.73
C LEU A 442 17.26 42.62 -9.83
N THR A 443 15.98 42.47 -9.49
CA THR A 443 14.89 42.65 -10.46
C THR A 443 14.76 44.10 -10.92
N ARG A 444 14.93 45.07 -10.01
CA ARG A 444 14.71 46.49 -10.27
C ARG A 444 15.90 47.18 -10.92
N GLU A 445 17.10 46.94 -10.39
CA GLU A 445 18.32 47.70 -10.73
C GLU A 445 19.23 46.95 -11.72
N ILE A 446 19.26 45.62 -11.64
CA ILE A 446 20.16 44.77 -12.44
C ILE A 446 19.40 44.03 -13.56
N HIS A 447 18.06 44.10 -13.55
CA HIS A 447 17.17 43.41 -14.47
C HIS A 447 17.41 41.89 -14.53
N LYS A 448 17.67 41.28 -13.37
CA LYS A 448 17.82 39.83 -13.18
C LYS A 448 16.82 39.36 -12.13
N ARG A 449 16.35 38.12 -12.24
CA ARG A 449 15.42 37.54 -11.25
C ARG A 449 15.92 36.17 -10.82
N ILE A 450 15.98 35.95 -9.52
CA ILE A 450 16.33 34.65 -8.95
C ILE A 450 15.16 33.68 -9.12
N ILE A 451 15.47 32.47 -9.59
CA ILE A 451 14.58 31.31 -9.58
C ILE A 451 14.93 30.42 -8.39
N LEU A 452 13.95 30.13 -7.53
CA LEU A 452 14.09 29.17 -6.44
C LEU A 452 13.43 27.85 -6.83
N VAL A 453 14.20 26.77 -6.84
CA VAL A 453 13.74 25.42 -7.13
C VAL A 453 13.64 24.63 -5.82
N PHE A 454 12.43 24.48 -5.30
CA PHE A 454 12.11 23.70 -4.11
C PHE A 454 11.87 22.24 -4.50
N ASP A 455 12.85 21.38 -4.27
CA ASP A 455 12.77 19.96 -4.63
C ASP A 455 12.61 19.02 -3.43
N ASN A 456 12.06 17.84 -3.67
CA ASN A 456 11.74 16.80 -2.70
C ASN A 456 10.71 17.19 -1.64
N ALA A 457 9.88 18.22 -1.88
CA ALA A 457 8.74 18.47 -1.00
C ALA A 457 7.80 17.25 -0.99
N ASP A 458 7.66 16.58 -2.15
CA ASP A 458 6.90 15.35 -2.31
C ASP A 458 7.40 14.15 -1.47
N GLN A 459 8.55 14.26 -0.80
CA GLN A 459 9.04 13.23 0.11
C GLN A 459 8.67 13.50 1.58
N LEU A 460 8.19 14.70 1.90
CA LEU A 460 7.82 15.15 3.24
C LEU A 460 6.33 14.90 3.54
N ASP A 461 5.93 15.05 4.80
CA ASP A 461 4.53 14.89 5.20
C ASP A 461 3.64 16.05 4.70
N ASP A 462 2.33 15.79 4.57
CA ASP A 462 1.33 16.71 3.99
C ASP A 462 1.39 18.12 4.61
N LYS A 463 1.44 18.22 5.95
CA LYS A 463 1.50 19.51 6.66
C LYS A 463 2.74 20.32 6.30
N ILE A 464 3.86 19.63 6.09
CA ILE A 464 5.14 20.26 5.80
C ILE A 464 5.15 20.73 4.34
N GLN A 465 4.62 19.91 3.42
CA GLN A 465 4.39 20.31 2.03
C GLN A 465 3.54 21.57 1.92
N GLU A 466 2.49 21.70 2.75
CA GLU A 466 1.66 22.90 2.84
C GLU A 466 2.47 24.15 3.19
N LYS A 467 3.26 24.07 4.27
CA LYS A 467 4.09 25.18 4.76
C LYS A 467 5.12 25.61 3.71
N ILE A 468 5.78 24.65 3.06
CA ILE A 468 6.76 24.91 1.99
C ILE A 468 6.09 25.59 0.80
N PHE A 469 4.93 25.09 0.36
CA PHE A 469 4.19 25.67 -0.75
C PHE A 469 3.80 27.13 -0.45
N LEU A 470 3.25 27.39 0.73
CA LEU A 470 2.92 28.74 1.19
C LEU A 470 4.14 29.66 1.23
N PHE A 471 5.26 29.18 1.77
CA PHE A 471 6.50 29.92 1.83
C PHE A 471 7.00 30.29 0.43
N ALA A 472 7.06 29.30 -0.47
CA ALA A 472 7.50 29.49 -1.85
C ALA A 472 6.60 30.50 -2.60
N CYS A 473 5.27 30.34 -2.53
CA CYS A 473 4.32 31.29 -3.11
C CYS A 473 4.41 32.68 -2.49
N SER A 474 4.70 32.79 -1.19
CA SER A 474 4.88 34.08 -0.52
C SER A 474 6.12 34.83 -1.05
N LEU A 475 7.22 34.12 -1.32
CA LEU A 475 8.43 34.68 -1.93
C LEU A 475 8.17 35.15 -3.37
N ASN A 476 7.39 34.38 -4.14
CA ASN A 476 6.95 34.77 -5.47
C ASN A 476 6.18 36.10 -5.42
N VAL A 477 5.14 36.19 -4.59
CA VAL A 477 4.26 37.38 -4.53
C VAL A 477 4.98 38.61 -3.93
N ARG A 478 5.68 38.45 -2.79
CA ARG A 478 6.27 39.58 -2.05
C ARG A 478 7.58 40.07 -2.67
N ALA A 479 8.42 39.15 -3.11
CA ALA A 479 9.79 39.44 -3.53
C ALA A 479 10.06 39.16 -5.01
N LYS A 480 9.05 38.75 -5.79
CA LYS A 480 9.12 38.54 -7.24
C LYS A 480 10.08 37.43 -7.68
N PHE A 481 10.25 36.40 -6.86
CA PHE A 481 11.04 35.22 -7.24
C PHE A 481 10.33 34.42 -8.36
N GLY A 482 11.10 33.81 -9.25
CA GLY A 482 10.61 32.65 -10.00
C GLY A 482 10.58 31.45 -9.06
N VAL A 483 9.51 30.67 -9.06
CA VAL A 483 9.35 29.57 -8.10
C VAL A 483 9.00 28.29 -8.84
N PHE A 484 9.77 27.24 -8.57
CA PHE A 484 9.48 25.87 -8.98
C PHE A 484 9.35 25.02 -7.73
N ILE A 485 8.30 24.21 -7.64
CA ILE A 485 8.09 23.31 -6.51
C ILE A 485 7.67 21.92 -6.99
N SER A 486 8.32 20.87 -6.49
CA SER A 486 7.90 19.48 -6.73
C SER A 486 6.96 19.00 -5.62
N LEU A 487 5.73 18.63 -5.98
CA LEU A 487 4.69 18.16 -5.04
C LEU A 487 4.26 16.73 -5.34
N ARG A 488 3.70 16.04 -4.32
CA ARG A 488 2.98 14.77 -4.56
C ARG A 488 1.74 15.07 -5.40
N GLU A 489 1.46 14.21 -6.37
CA GLU A 489 0.31 14.35 -7.25
C GLU A 489 -1.02 14.27 -6.48
N GLY A 490 -1.18 13.24 -5.62
CA GLY A 490 -2.38 13.13 -4.79
C GLY A 490 -2.56 14.30 -3.83
N TYR A 491 -1.47 14.82 -3.28
CA TYR A 491 -1.50 16.00 -2.42
C TYR A 491 -2.00 17.24 -3.18
N TYR A 492 -1.47 17.51 -4.37
CA TYR A 492 -1.94 18.62 -5.21
C TYR A 492 -3.44 18.50 -5.51
N TYR A 493 -3.94 17.34 -5.93
CA TYR A 493 -5.37 17.19 -6.25
C TYR A 493 -6.29 17.31 -5.05
N LYS A 494 -5.85 16.84 -3.88
CA LYS A 494 -6.58 16.98 -2.62
C LYS A 494 -6.75 18.46 -2.24
N TRP A 495 -5.69 19.25 -2.39
CA TRP A 495 -5.65 20.61 -1.85
C TRP A 495 -5.92 21.71 -2.85
N ARG A 496 -5.79 21.49 -4.17
CA ARG A 496 -5.88 22.56 -5.20
C ARG A 496 -7.11 23.47 -5.11
N ASN A 497 -8.26 22.93 -4.73
CA ASN A 497 -9.53 23.67 -4.60
C ASN A 497 -9.80 24.17 -3.18
N GLN A 498 -8.88 23.93 -2.25
CA GLN A 498 -8.98 24.30 -0.85
C GLN A 498 -7.98 25.41 -0.52
N PRO A 499 -8.29 26.30 0.43
CA PRO A 499 -7.29 27.18 1.00
C PRO A 499 -6.16 26.37 1.65
N PRO A 500 -4.88 26.79 1.51
CA PRO A 500 -4.43 28.02 0.87
C PRO A 500 -4.12 27.93 -0.65
N PHE A 501 -4.21 26.75 -1.26
CA PHE A 501 -3.80 26.53 -2.66
C PHE A 501 -4.63 27.33 -3.66
N ASN A 502 -5.94 27.44 -3.43
CA ASN A 502 -6.85 28.19 -4.30
C ASN A 502 -6.59 29.71 -4.33
N ALA A 503 -5.73 30.24 -3.44
CA ALA A 503 -5.38 31.65 -3.40
C ALA A 503 -4.26 32.04 -4.38
N PHE A 504 -3.54 31.06 -4.95
CA PHE A 504 -2.39 31.30 -5.82
C PHE A 504 -2.60 30.72 -7.21
N GLU A 505 -2.54 31.55 -8.25
CA GLU A 505 -2.52 31.07 -9.63
C GLU A 505 -1.15 30.43 -9.93
N SER A 506 -1.14 29.14 -10.25
CA SER A 506 0.08 28.38 -10.54
C SER A 506 -0.05 27.61 -11.85
N ASN A 507 1.07 27.40 -12.54
CA ASN A 507 1.12 26.52 -13.71
C ASN A 507 1.58 25.12 -13.30
N VAL A 508 0.84 24.11 -13.72
CA VAL A 508 1.04 22.73 -13.24
C VAL A 508 1.41 21.80 -14.39
N TYR A 509 2.59 21.20 -14.26
CA TYR A 509 3.14 20.25 -15.24
C TYR A 509 3.24 18.87 -14.62
N HIS A 510 2.72 17.87 -15.33
CA HIS A 510 2.77 16.48 -14.92
C HIS A 510 3.95 15.76 -15.59
N ILE A 511 4.85 15.20 -14.78
CA ILE A 511 6.00 14.41 -15.23
C ILE A 511 5.63 12.93 -15.17
N ALA A 512 5.43 12.34 -16.34
CA ALA A 512 5.15 10.92 -16.47
C ALA A 512 6.41 10.07 -16.29
N ALA A 513 6.27 8.92 -15.63
CA ALA A 513 7.34 7.95 -15.49
C ALA A 513 7.86 7.47 -16.87
N PRO A 514 9.20 7.47 -17.11
CA PRO A 514 9.77 6.95 -18.35
C PRO A 514 9.74 5.43 -18.44
N ASP A 515 9.98 4.87 -19.63
CA ASP A 515 10.11 3.41 -19.80
C ASP A 515 11.30 2.89 -18.98
N TYR A 516 11.00 2.01 -18.02
CA TYR A 516 11.99 1.43 -17.11
C TYR A 516 13.13 0.71 -17.86
N GLY A 517 12.81 0.01 -18.96
CA GLY A 517 13.80 -0.69 -19.77
C GLY A 517 14.84 0.28 -20.34
N ILE A 518 14.38 1.41 -20.88
CA ILE A 518 15.27 2.44 -21.43
C ILE A 518 16.12 3.07 -20.31
N VAL A 519 15.52 3.36 -19.14
CA VAL A 519 16.27 3.90 -17.98
C VAL A 519 17.35 2.92 -17.54
N LEU A 520 17.00 1.64 -17.36
CA LEU A 520 17.92 0.60 -16.92
C LEU A 520 19.06 0.42 -17.93
N GLN A 521 18.76 0.44 -19.23
CA GLN A 521 19.76 0.34 -20.28
C GLN A 521 20.78 1.46 -20.19
N LYS A 522 20.31 2.72 -20.15
CA LYS A 522 21.20 3.90 -20.04
C LYS A 522 22.02 3.90 -18.77
N ARG A 523 21.49 3.39 -17.65
CA ARG A 523 22.23 3.21 -16.40
C ARG A 523 23.36 2.21 -16.55
N ILE A 524 23.11 1.07 -17.19
CA ILE A 524 24.17 0.07 -17.44
C ILE A 524 25.21 0.63 -18.43
N ASP A 525 24.79 1.35 -19.46
CA ASP A 525 25.69 2.00 -20.41
C ASP A 525 26.59 3.05 -19.74
N TYR A 526 26.02 3.85 -18.84
CA TYR A 526 26.78 4.77 -18.00
C TYR A 526 27.74 4.03 -17.06
N ALA A 527 27.36 2.89 -16.47
CA ALA A 527 28.29 2.09 -15.65
C ALA A 527 29.53 1.66 -16.45
N ILE A 528 29.31 1.13 -17.66
CA ILE A 528 30.38 0.69 -18.56
C ILE A 528 31.30 1.86 -18.91
N LYS A 529 30.73 3.02 -19.27
CA LYS A 529 31.51 4.21 -19.58
C LYS A 529 32.27 4.74 -18.37
N TYR A 530 31.61 4.81 -17.22
CA TYR A 530 32.20 5.30 -15.97
C TYR A 530 33.41 4.46 -15.55
N LEU A 531 33.35 3.14 -15.72
CA LEU A 531 34.49 2.25 -15.47
C LEU A 531 35.68 2.65 -16.36
N HIS A 532 35.47 2.71 -17.68
CA HIS A 532 36.49 3.08 -18.65
C HIS A 532 37.11 4.47 -18.42
N ASP A 533 36.29 5.48 -18.12
CA ASP A 533 36.76 6.86 -17.99
C ASP A 533 37.57 7.09 -16.70
N ASN A 534 37.34 6.31 -15.64
CA ASN A 534 37.93 6.51 -14.31
C ASN A 534 39.08 5.55 -13.98
N ASN A 535 39.46 4.63 -14.89
CA ASN A 535 40.52 3.62 -14.68
C ASN A 535 40.43 2.96 -13.29
N ILE A 536 39.23 2.47 -12.95
CA ILE A 536 38.99 1.85 -11.65
C ILE A 536 39.75 0.54 -11.63
N GLY A 537 40.95 0.56 -11.05
CA GLY A 537 41.85 -0.59 -11.01
C GLY A 537 41.15 -1.89 -10.56
N GLY A 538 41.70 -3.03 -10.97
CA GLY A 538 41.09 -4.33 -10.74
C GLY A 538 40.73 -4.61 -9.27
N VAL A 539 39.64 -5.37 -9.08
CA VAL A 539 39.16 -5.80 -7.77
C VAL A 539 39.84 -7.11 -7.40
N ARG A 540 40.58 -7.14 -6.29
CA ARG A 540 41.08 -8.38 -5.70
C ARG A 540 40.14 -8.83 -4.60
N GLY A 541 39.69 -10.07 -4.61
CA GLY A 541 38.86 -10.65 -3.55
C GLY A 541 39.03 -12.15 -3.42
N TYR A 542 38.37 -12.73 -2.44
CA TYR A 542 38.43 -14.17 -2.21
C TYR A 542 37.16 -14.86 -2.71
N THR A 543 37.32 -15.99 -3.36
CA THR A 543 36.21 -16.86 -3.73
C THR A 543 35.57 -17.49 -2.50
N SER A 544 34.36 -18.00 -2.66
CA SER A 544 33.67 -18.79 -1.63
C SER A 544 34.46 -20.02 -1.14
N ALA A 545 35.45 -20.47 -1.92
CA ALA A 545 36.35 -21.57 -1.59
C ALA A 545 37.72 -21.10 -1.05
N GLY A 546 37.89 -19.80 -0.82
CA GLY A 546 39.10 -19.19 -0.23
C GLY A 546 40.23 -18.91 -1.23
N PHE A 547 40.00 -19.09 -2.52
CA PHE A 547 40.99 -18.76 -3.56
C PHE A 547 41.06 -17.26 -3.79
N ASP A 548 42.25 -16.74 -3.98
CA ASP A 548 42.47 -15.34 -4.37
C ASP A 548 42.06 -15.15 -5.84
N LEU A 549 41.10 -14.26 -6.07
CA LEU A 549 40.60 -13.88 -7.38
C LEU A 549 40.91 -12.41 -7.62
N GLN A 550 41.79 -12.14 -8.59
CA GLN A 550 42.02 -10.81 -9.10
C GLN A 550 41.21 -10.60 -10.38
N ILE A 551 40.24 -9.70 -10.32
CA ILE A 551 39.37 -9.33 -11.44
C ILE A 551 39.88 -8.01 -12.00
N GLY A 552 40.36 -8.01 -13.25
CA GLY A 552 40.74 -6.79 -13.95
C GLY A 552 39.53 -5.90 -14.25
N GLU A 553 39.78 -4.61 -14.50
CA GLU A 553 38.74 -3.63 -14.87
C GLU A 553 37.99 -4.03 -16.15
N ASP A 554 38.72 -4.63 -17.09
CA ASP A 554 38.19 -5.23 -18.32
C ASP A 554 37.10 -6.29 -18.01
N LYS A 555 37.30 -7.09 -16.97
CA LYS A 555 36.36 -8.14 -16.57
C LYS A 555 35.11 -7.63 -15.87
N ILE A 556 35.22 -6.54 -15.11
CA ILE A 556 34.04 -5.87 -14.52
C ILE A 556 33.20 -5.23 -15.61
N THR A 557 33.86 -4.61 -16.60
CA THR A 557 33.22 -4.05 -17.79
C THR A 557 32.52 -5.14 -18.61
N GLU A 558 33.19 -6.26 -18.89
CA GLU A 558 32.61 -7.43 -19.57
C GLU A 558 31.40 -7.99 -18.80
N PHE A 559 31.42 -7.97 -17.47
CA PHE A 559 30.28 -8.37 -16.64
C PHE A 559 29.05 -7.48 -16.83
N PHE A 560 29.21 -6.14 -16.77
CA PHE A 560 28.09 -5.22 -17.03
C PHE A 560 27.57 -5.33 -18.48
N ALA A 561 28.46 -5.49 -19.46
CA ALA A 561 28.09 -5.75 -20.84
C ALA A 561 27.35 -7.09 -21.00
N GLY A 562 27.80 -8.12 -20.29
CA GLY A 562 27.15 -9.42 -20.17
C GLY A 562 25.74 -9.29 -19.61
N ILE A 563 25.55 -8.57 -18.50
CA ILE A 563 24.24 -8.28 -17.92
C ILE A 563 23.35 -7.53 -18.92
N ARG A 564 23.87 -6.49 -19.59
CA ARG A 564 23.13 -5.74 -20.60
C ARG A 564 22.64 -6.67 -21.71
N SER A 565 23.53 -7.43 -22.32
CA SER A 565 23.16 -8.36 -23.40
C SER A 565 22.17 -9.42 -22.92
N SER A 566 22.33 -9.89 -21.68
CA SER A 566 21.44 -10.86 -21.03
C SER A 566 20.03 -10.31 -20.87
N LEU A 567 19.86 -9.18 -20.16
CA LEU A 567 18.57 -8.61 -19.78
C LEU A 567 17.74 -8.12 -20.97
N PHE A 568 18.40 -7.55 -21.97
CA PHE A 568 17.75 -7.02 -23.17
C PHE A 568 17.70 -8.05 -24.32
N GLY A 569 18.14 -9.29 -24.07
CA GLY A 569 17.95 -10.42 -24.96
C GLY A 569 16.52 -10.95 -24.93
N VAL A 570 16.07 -11.57 -26.03
CA VAL A 570 14.73 -12.17 -26.16
C VAL A 570 14.43 -13.18 -25.04
N ILE A 571 15.45 -13.91 -24.59
CA ILE A 571 15.33 -14.99 -23.59
C ILE A 571 15.04 -14.45 -22.17
N ASN A 572 15.51 -13.24 -21.81
CA ASN A 572 15.34 -12.69 -20.46
C ASN A 572 14.31 -11.56 -20.35
N SER A 573 13.48 -11.38 -21.38
CA SER A 573 12.30 -10.52 -21.31
C SER A 573 11.49 -10.68 -20.00
N PRO A 574 11.34 -11.88 -19.39
CA PRO A 574 10.60 -12.03 -18.14
C PRO A 574 11.14 -11.25 -16.94
N ILE A 575 12.45 -10.97 -16.85
CA ILE A 575 13.02 -10.16 -15.75
C ILE A 575 12.63 -8.69 -15.93
N LEU A 576 12.77 -8.19 -17.16
CA LEU A 576 12.42 -6.81 -17.48
C LEU A 576 10.91 -6.59 -17.34
N GLU A 577 10.10 -7.56 -17.79
CA GLU A 577 8.65 -7.61 -17.58
C GLU A 577 8.31 -7.64 -16.09
N PHE A 578 8.96 -8.50 -15.29
CA PHE A 578 8.76 -8.56 -13.85
C PHE A 578 9.00 -7.20 -13.20
N ILE A 579 10.14 -6.57 -13.43
CA ILE A 579 10.44 -5.28 -12.78
C ILE A 579 9.49 -4.19 -13.28
N ARG A 580 9.24 -4.13 -14.59
CA ARG A 580 8.32 -3.17 -15.22
C ARG A 580 6.92 -3.25 -14.58
N HIS A 581 6.35 -4.45 -14.49
CA HIS A 581 5.01 -4.62 -13.93
C HIS A 581 4.95 -4.41 -12.42
N THR A 582 5.98 -4.82 -11.69
CA THR A 582 5.96 -4.78 -10.21
C THR A 582 6.34 -3.44 -9.61
N THR A 583 7.00 -2.56 -10.38
CA THR A 583 7.53 -1.29 -9.86
C THR A 583 6.95 -0.05 -10.53
N PHE A 584 6.32 -0.15 -11.71
CA PHE A 584 5.68 1.00 -12.35
C PHE A 584 4.59 1.62 -11.46
N PRO A 585 4.50 2.97 -11.36
CA PRO A 585 5.30 4.01 -12.03
C PRO A 585 6.59 4.41 -11.29
N ASN A 586 6.93 3.73 -10.20
CA ASN A 586 8.09 4.04 -9.35
C ASN A 586 9.41 3.45 -9.90
N ILE A 587 10.03 4.17 -10.81
CA ILE A 587 11.32 3.80 -11.42
C ILE A 587 12.44 3.67 -10.38
N ARG A 588 12.40 4.49 -9.31
CA ARG A 588 13.36 4.41 -8.20
C ARG A 588 13.31 3.05 -7.52
N GLU A 589 12.12 2.51 -7.31
CA GLU A 589 11.94 1.17 -6.75
C GLU A 589 12.47 0.07 -7.69
N GLY A 590 12.22 0.18 -9.00
CA GLY A 590 12.79 -0.73 -10.01
C GLY A 590 14.31 -0.78 -9.95
N LEU A 591 14.97 0.39 -9.92
CA LEU A 591 16.43 0.48 -9.80
C LEU A 591 16.93 -0.06 -8.47
N ARG A 592 16.19 0.15 -7.36
CA ARG A 592 16.50 -0.44 -6.05
C ARG A 592 16.46 -1.96 -6.09
N LEU A 593 15.41 -2.56 -6.64
CA LEU A 593 15.30 -4.02 -6.79
C LEU A 593 16.45 -4.57 -7.63
N PHE A 594 16.78 -3.90 -8.74
CA PHE A 594 17.92 -4.30 -9.56
C PHE A 594 19.26 -4.20 -8.82
N LYS A 595 19.45 -3.14 -8.02
CA LYS A 595 20.61 -3.00 -7.12
C LYS A 595 20.65 -4.12 -6.08
N VAL A 596 19.53 -4.49 -5.46
CA VAL A 596 19.44 -5.63 -4.53
C VAL A 596 19.87 -6.91 -5.23
N PHE A 597 19.40 -7.14 -6.46
CA PHE A 597 19.85 -8.27 -7.26
C PHE A 597 21.37 -8.27 -7.45
N LEU A 598 22.01 -7.16 -7.81
CA LEU A 598 23.47 -7.13 -8.02
C LEU A 598 24.31 -7.22 -6.74
N THR A 599 23.72 -6.99 -5.56
CA THR A 599 24.45 -6.88 -4.28
C THR A 599 24.11 -7.97 -3.26
N SER A 600 23.04 -8.74 -3.49
CA SER A 600 22.61 -9.82 -2.61
C SER A 600 23.59 -11.00 -2.62
N GLY A 601 23.72 -11.69 -1.48
CA GLY A 601 24.47 -12.94 -1.40
C GLY A 601 23.82 -14.13 -2.11
N TYR A 602 22.54 -14.02 -2.51
CA TYR A 602 21.89 -15.01 -3.38
C TYR A 602 22.30 -14.89 -4.85
N THR A 603 22.79 -13.71 -5.25
CA THR A 603 23.34 -13.51 -6.57
C THR A 603 24.82 -13.84 -6.50
N ASP A 604 25.19 -14.97 -7.07
CA ASP A 604 26.58 -15.37 -7.16
C ASP A 604 27.28 -14.55 -8.26
N VAL A 605 27.57 -13.27 -7.96
CA VAL A 605 28.26 -12.35 -8.88
C VAL A 605 29.60 -12.95 -9.32
N GLU A 606 30.27 -13.70 -8.44
CA GLU A 606 31.47 -14.47 -8.77
C GLU A 606 31.16 -15.51 -9.84
N GLU A 607 30.13 -16.34 -9.68
CA GLU A 607 29.72 -17.31 -10.71
C GLU A 607 29.34 -16.64 -12.03
N TYR A 608 28.64 -15.50 -12.00
CA TYR A 608 28.33 -14.75 -13.22
C TYR A 608 29.59 -14.23 -13.91
N ILE A 609 30.54 -13.67 -13.15
CA ILE A 609 31.83 -13.22 -13.68
C ILE A 609 32.64 -14.40 -14.22
N LEU A 610 32.67 -15.54 -13.54
CA LEU A 610 33.34 -16.75 -14.01
C LEU A 610 32.70 -17.31 -15.28
N ARG A 611 31.35 -17.29 -15.38
CA ARG A 611 30.63 -17.63 -16.61
C ARG A 611 31.05 -16.71 -17.75
N VAL A 612 31.24 -15.41 -17.50
CA VAL A 612 31.78 -14.46 -18.50
C VAL A 612 33.21 -14.84 -18.90
N ILE A 613 34.10 -15.05 -17.93
CA ILE A 613 35.52 -15.37 -18.15
C ILE A 613 35.70 -16.67 -18.95
N HIS A 614 34.89 -17.69 -18.67
CA HIS A 614 35.03 -19.02 -19.27
C HIS A 614 34.16 -19.26 -20.50
N ASN A 615 33.43 -18.25 -20.98
CA ASN A 615 32.57 -18.34 -22.15
C ASN A 615 33.38 -18.30 -23.46
N LYS A 616 34.00 -19.43 -23.82
CA LYS A 616 34.83 -19.57 -25.03
C LYS A 616 34.02 -19.59 -26.34
N ASP A 617 32.73 -19.92 -26.27
CA ASP A 617 31.86 -20.19 -27.43
C ASP A 617 30.86 -19.07 -27.73
N SER A 618 31.03 -17.87 -27.15
CA SER A 618 30.12 -16.72 -27.35
C SER A 618 28.65 -16.99 -27.01
N HIS A 619 28.36 -17.90 -26.07
CA HIS A 619 26.98 -18.17 -25.65
C HIS A 619 26.43 -16.98 -24.86
N GLN A 620 25.16 -16.59 -25.10
CA GLN A 620 24.56 -15.53 -24.31
C GLN A 620 24.41 -15.99 -22.85
N ILE A 621 25.05 -15.28 -21.93
CA ILE A 621 24.90 -15.53 -20.48
C ILE A 621 23.48 -15.15 -20.11
N THR A 622 22.71 -16.08 -19.55
CA THR A 622 21.31 -15.84 -19.17
C THR A 622 21.19 -15.80 -17.65
N ILE A 623 20.34 -14.89 -17.15
CA ILE A 623 19.97 -14.82 -15.74
C ILE A 623 18.62 -15.53 -15.62
N PRO A 624 18.53 -16.65 -14.90
CA PRO A 624 17.26 -17.31 -14.71
C PRO A 624 16.31 -16.46 -13.85
N ILE A 625 15.07 -16.27 -14.32
CA ILE A 625 14.05 -15.47 -13.61
C ILE A 625 13.81 -15.93 -12.16
N HIS A 626 13.96 -17.22 -11.88
CA HIS A 626 13.75 -17.77 -10.53
C HIS A 626 14.87 -17.38 -9.56
N GLU A 627 16.10 -17.21 -10.03
CA GLU A 627 17.20 -16.67 -9.21
C GLU A 627 16.92 -15.20 -8.88
N PHE A 628 16.53 -14.41 -9.90
CA PHE A 628 16.13 -13.03 -9.70
C PHE A 628 15.00 -12.89 -8.68
N ALA A 629 13.90 -13.62 -8.88
CA ALA A 629 12.74 -13.58 -7.98
C ALA A 629 13.10 -14.05 -6.55
N LYS A 630 13.91 -15.11 -6.41
CA LYS A 630 14.37 -15.57 -5.09
C LYS A 630 15.19 -14.49 -4.38
N THR A 631 16.13 -13.84 -5.09
CA THR A 631 16.92 -12.75 -4.55
C THR A 631 16.06 -11.58 -4.09
N ILE A 632 15.07 -11.17 -4.90
CA ILE A 632 14.15 -10.08 -4.51
C ILE A 632 13.23 -10.47 -3.35
N GLY A 633 12.78 -11.73 -3.31
CA GLY A 633 11.88 -12.25 -2.30
C GLY A 633 12.53 -12.47 -0.93
N LEU A 634 13.81 -12.83 -0.91
CA LEU A 634 14.57 -13.11 0.31
C LEU A 634 15.48 -11.96 0.75
N GLU A 635 15.89 -11.10 -0.18
CA GLU A 635 16.96 -10.11 -0.01
C GLU A 635 18.26 -10.74 0.50
N ASN A 636 18.50 -10.73 1.82
CA ASN A 636 19.62 -11.42 2.46
C ASN A 636 19.17 -12.53 3.43
N LYS A 637 17.86 -12.70 3.70
CA LYS A 637 17.33 -13.67 4.67
C LYS A 637 17.33 -15.10 4.13
N LEU A 638 17.56 -16.08 5.00
CA LEU A 638 17.52 -17.50 4.61
C LEU A 638 16.11 -17.99 4.26
N TYR A 639 15.08 -17.38 4.85
CA TYR A 639 13.69 -17.79 4.73
C TYR A 639 12.78 -16.61 4.38
N TYR A 640 11.71 -16.91 3.66
CA TYR A 640 10.74 -15.92 3.23
C TYR A 640 9.85 -15.47 4.38
N ASN A 641 9.62 -14.16 4.48
CA ASN A 641 8.69 -13.54 5.42
C ASN A 641 7.81 -12.54 4.66
N HIS A 642 6.49 -12.68 4.76
CA HIS A 642 5.52 -11.87 4.05
C HIS A 642 5.64 -10.37 4.38
N SER A 643 5.89 -10.05 5.66
CA SER A 643 5.94 -8.67 6.15
C SER A 643 7.12 -7.88 5.59
N THR A 644 8.29 -8.52 5.43
CA THR A 644 9.52 -7.87 4.98
C THR A 644 9.81 -8.05 3.50
N SER A 645 9.24 -9.06 2.84
CA SER A 645 9.56 -9.36 1.44
C SER A 645 8.99 -8.32 0.46
N ASN A 646 9.74 -8.06 -0.61
CA ASN A 646 9.27 -7.29 -1.77
C ASN A 646 8.30 -8.10 -2.66
N ILE A 647 8.37 -9.44 -2.60
CA ILE A 647 7.42 -10.33 -3.26
C ILE A 647 6.29 -10.63 -2.28
N LYS A 648 5.09 -10.12 -2.54
CA LYS A 648 3.97 -10.22 -1.60
C LYS A 648 3.21 -11.54 -1.78
N ASN A 649 2.74 -12.08 -0.66
CA ASN A 649 2.01 -13.35 -0.61
C ASN A 649 0.50 -13.08 -0.74
N LEU A 650 -0.09 -13.45 -1.87
CA LEU A 650 -1.54 -13.30 -2.11
C LEU A 650 -2.38 -14.32 -1.34
N PHE A 651 -1.76 -15.39 -0.82
CA PHE A 651 -2.40 -16.37 0.05
C PHE A 651 -2.30 -16.00 1.54
N TYR A 652 -1.63 -14.91 1.91
CA TYR A 652 -1.58 -14.49 3.31
C TYR A 652 -2.88 -13.74 3.63
N PRO A 653 -3.77 -14.25 4.50
CA PRO A 653 -5.03 -13.58 4.80
C PRO A 653 -4.83 -12.44 5.81
N SER A 654 -5.66 -11.42 5.74
CA SER A 654 -5.73 -10.35 6.74
C SER A 654 -6.13 -10.88 8.14
N PRO A 655 -5.89 -10.14 9.24
CA PRO A 655 -6.27 -10.56 10.58
C PRO A 655 -7.76 -10.94 10.69
N ASN A 656 -8.07 -12.08 11.32
CA ASN A 656 -9.43 -12.63 11.42
C ASN A 656 -10.06 -13.07 10.08
N ASN A 657 -9.29 -13.08 8.99
CA ASN A 657 -9.65 -13.76 7.75
C ASN A 657 -9.02 -15.15 7.70
N PHE A 658 -9.82 -16.15 7.32
CA PHE A 658 -9.40 -17.54 7.17
C PHE A 658 -9.50 -18.04 5.73
N ASP A 659 -9.88 -17.15 4.80
CA ASP A 659 -9.97 -17.43 3.38
C ASP A 659 -8.70 -16.93 2.65
N TYR A 660 -7.87 -17.89 2.24
CA TYR A 660 -6.65 -17.71 1.46
C TYR A 660 -6.85 -17.02 0.10
N PHE A 661 -8.08 -17.00 -0.41
CA PHE A 661 -8.38 -16.63 -1.80
C PHE A 661 -9.03 -15.25 -1.93
N THR A 662 -9.36 -14.59 -0.82
CA THR A 662 -10.07 -13.30 -0.79
C THR A 662 -9.39 -12.24 -1.67
N LYS A 663 -8.07 -12.02 -1.48
CA LYS A 663 -7.28 -11.10 -2.31
C LYS A 663 -7.34 -11.46 -3.80
N ILE A 664 -7.28 -12.75 -4.11
CA ILE A 664 -7.26 -13.25 -5.48
C ILE A 664 -8.62 -13.02 -6.16
N TRP A 665 -9.73 -13.23 -5.44
CA TRP A 665 -11.07 -12.92 -5.95
C TRP A 665 -11.27 -11.43 -6.20
N ILE A 666 -10.81 -10.59 -5.27
CA ILE A 666 -10.85 -9.13 -5.44
C ILE A 666 -10.13 -8.75 -6.74
N LEU A 667 -8.91 -9.25 -6.94
CA LEU A 667 -8.12 -8.96 -8.13
C LEU A 667 -8.76 -9.52 -9.42
N LYS A 668 -9.33 -10.73 -9.40
CA LYS A 668 -10.03 -11.29 -10.57
C LYS A 668 -11.27 -10.47 -10.96
N ARG A 669 -12.03 -9.95 -9.99
CA ARG A 669 -13.19 -9.10 -10.27
C ARG A 669 -12.80 -7.76 -10.92
N LEU A 670 -11.67 -7.19 -10.48
CA LEU A 670 -11.13 -5.96 -11.05
C LEU A 670 -10.46 -6.18 -12.41
N GLU A 671 -9.82 -7.34 -12.63
CA GLU A 671 -9.35 -7.78 -13.94
C GLU A 671 -10.52 -7.89 -14.93
N GLU A 672 -11.62 -8.52 -14.52
CA GLU A 672 -12.85 -8.62 -15.32
C GLU A 672 -13.35 -7.24 -15.72
N GLN A 673 -13.44 -6.30 -14.76
CA GLN A 673 -13.84 -4.92 -15.04
C GLN A 673 -12.96 -4.27 -16.12
N LEU A 674 -11.64 -4.40 -15.98
CA LEU A 674 -10.70 -3.85 -16.95
C LEU A 674 -10.85 -4.49 -18.34
N GLN A 675 -11.10 -5.80 -18.42
CA GLN A 675 -11.27 -6.51 -19.69
C GLN A 675 -12.56 -6.11 -20.42
N PHE A 676 -13.66 -5.93 -19.70
CA PHE A 676 -14.96 -5.58 -20.30
C PHE A 676 -15.11 -4.09 -20.65
N GLU A 677 -14.75 -3.21 -19.71
CA GLU A 677 -14.99 -1.76 -19.83
C GLU A 677 -13.80 -1.01 -20.41
N GLY A 678 -12.64 -1.67 -20.52
CA GLY A 678 -11.40 -1.07 -20.98
C GLY A 678 -10.91 0.05 -20.07
N ASN A 679 -10.01 0.87 -20.59
CA ASN A 679 -9.30 1.88 -19.77
C ASN A 679 -10.13 3.07 -19.33
N ILE A 680 -11.20 3.38 -20.06
CA ILE A 680 -11.98 4.60 -19.81
C ILE A 680 -12.85 4.41 -18.56
N ASN A 681 -13.39 3.20 -18.37
CA ASN A 681 -14.34 2.85 -17.32
C ASN A 681 -13.79 1.72 -16.40
N LYS A 682 -12.46 1.62 -16.26
CA LYS A 682 -11.79 0.58 -15.46
C LYS A 682 -12.09 0.68 -13.95
N PHE A 683 -12.44 1.87 -13.48
CA PHE A 683 -12.70 2.13 -12.06
C PHE A 683 -14.10 1.65 -11.67
N LEU A 684 -14.17 0.96 -10.54
CA LEU A 684 -15.41 0.42 -9.99
C LEU A 684 -15.68 1.06 -8.63
N ASP A 685 -16.92 1.50 -8.42
CA ASP A 685 -17.35 2.13 -7.16
C ASP A 685 -17.16 1.18 -5.97
N TYR A 686 -16.41 1.61 -4.97
CA TYR A 686 -16.03 0.78 -3.83
C TYR A 686 -17.24 0.27 -3.04
N ASN A 687 -18.29 1.06 -2.86
CA ASN A 687 -19.47 0.61 -2.11
C ASN A 687 -20.20 -0.49 -2.87
N LYS A 688 -20.41 -0.31 -4.19
CA LYS A 688 -20.97 -1.37 -5.06
C LYS A 688 -20.12 -2.64 -5.06
N PHE A 689 -18.79 -2.49 -5.06
CA PHE A 689 -17.87 -3.62 -4.98
C PHE A 689 -18.06 -4.42 -3.70
N VAL A 690 -18.05 -3.72 -2.56
CA VAL A 690 -18.19 -4.34 -1.24
C VAL A 690 -19.56 -5.00 -1.11
N ASP A 691 -20.63 -4.33 -1.55
CA ASP A 691 -21.98 -4.88 -1.52
C ASP A 691 -22.08 -6.16 -2.37
N GLU A 692 -21.48 -6.19 -3.57
CA GLU A 692 -21.38 -7.40 -4.43
C GLU A 692 -20.68 -8.57 -3.69
N PHE A 693 -19.56 -8.31 -3.02
CA PHE A 693 -18.85 -9.36 -2.26
C PHE A 693 -19.58 -9.77 -0.97
N CYS A 694 -20.32 -8.87 -0.33
CA CYS A 694 -21.17 -9.20 0.79
C CYS A 694 -22.33 -10.13 0.37
N GLU A 695 -22.89 -9.97 -0.83
CA GLU A 695 -23.85 -10.93 -1.40
C GLU A 695 -23.22 -12.33 -1.60
N TYR A 696 -21.91 -12.42 -1.85
CA TYR A 696 -21.18 -13.69 -1.91
C TYR A 696 -20.83 -14.29 -0.54
N GLY A 697 -21.16 -13.60 0.56
CA GLY A 697 -20.93 -14.05 1.94
C GLY A 697 -19.65 -13.54 2.60
N TYR A 698 -18.95 -12.58 1.99
CA TYR A 698 -17.78 -11.96 2.61
C TYR A 698 -18.16 -10.85 3.59
N ARG A 699 -17.47 -10.80 4.73
CA ARG A 699 -17.70 -9.76 5.74
C ARG A 699 -17.05 -8.44 5.32
N LYS A 700 -17.76 -7.32 5.52
CA LYS A 700 -17.29 -5.98 5.15
C LYS A 700 -15.99 -5.59 5.85
N ASP A 701 -15.83 -5.92 7.13
CA ASP A 701 -14.59 -5.64 7.89
C ASP A 701 -13.37 -6.35 7.27
N ILE A 702 -13.53 -7.61 6.86
CA ILE A 702 -12.48 -8.38 6.18
C ILE A 702 -12.19 -7.81 4.80
N LEU A 703 -13.21 -7.53 3.98
CA LEU A 703 -13.01 -6.92 2.67
C LEU A 703 -12.24 -5.61 2.76
N ASN A 704 -12.54 -4.78 3.77
CA ASN A 704 -11.86 -3.51 4.00
C ASN A 704 -10.38 -3.71 4.30
N GLN A 705 -10.03 -4.66 5.18
CA GLN A 705 -8.64 -4.98 5.51
C GLN A 705 -7.87 -5.55 4.31
N GLU A 706 -8.50 -6.41 3.51
CA GLU A 706 -7.89 -6.96 2.30
C GLU A 706 -7.67 -5.87 1.23
N ILE A 707 -8.64 -4.99 1.01
CA ILE A 707 -8.54 -3.86 0.09
C ILE A 707 -7.48 -2.87 0.56
N GLU A 708 -7.41 -2.59 1.86
CA GLU A 708 -6.36 -1.77 2.48
C GLU A 708 -4.97 -2.35 2.17
N GLU A 709 -4.77 -3.64 2.44
CA GLU A 709 -3.49 -4.29 2.18
C GLU A 709 -3.14 -4.29 0.68
N LEU A 710 -4.12 -4.50 -0.22
CA LEU A 710 -3.92 -4.45 -1.66
C LEU A 710 -3.58 -3.03 -2.15
N LEU A 711 -4.18 -1.97 -1.59
CA LEU A 711 -3.85 -0.57 -1.87
C LEU A 711 -2.44 -0.22 -1.39
N GLN A 712 -2.12 -0.55 -0.13
CA GLN A 712 -0.80 -0.29 0.46
C GLN A 712 0.33 -0.97 -0.31
N ASN A 713 0.08 -2.18 -0.84
CA ASN A 713 1.04 -2.93 -1.64
C ASN A 713 0.96 -2.64 -3.16
N SER A 714 0.12 -1.68 -3.57
CA SER A 714 -0.07 -1.24 -4.97
C SER A 714 -0.54 -2.34 -5.95
N PHE A 715 -1.30 -3.32 -5.47
CA PHE A 715 -2.00 -4.30 -6.31
C PHE A 715 -3.25 -3.70 -6.97
N ILE A 716 -3.87 -2.74 -6.29
CA ILE A 716 -5.01 -1.96 -6.76
C ILE A 716 -4.71 -0.47 -6.55
N GLU A 717 -5.37 0.39 -7.31
CA GLU A 717 -5.28 1.85 -7.20
C GLU A 717 -6.69 2.44 -7.10
N ALA A 718 -6.78 3.66 -6.58
CA ALA A 718 -8.04 4.39 -6.42
C ALA A 718 -8.11 5.63 -7.33
N ASP A 719 -9.32 6.03 -7.71
CA ASP A 719 -9.59 7.17 -8.60
C ASP A 719 -9.20 8.52 -7.99
N LYS A 720 -9.45 8.68 -6.70
CA LYS A 720 -8.79 9.65 -5.84
C LYS A 720 -7.44 9.03 -5.52
N VAL A 721 -6.34 9.75 -5.77
CA VAL A 721 -4.95 9.28 -5.55
C VAL A 721 -4.68 9.04 -4.05
N ILE A 722 -5.37 8.08 -3.47
CA ILE A 722 -5.38 7.68 -2.07
C ILE A 722 -4.14 6.81 -1.80
N SER A 723 -3.62 6.13 -2.83
CA SER A 723 -2.35 5.38 -2.76
C SER A 723 -1.16 6.24 -2.35
N ASP A 724 -1.20 7.55 -2.63
CA ASP A 724 -0.05 8.45 -2.46
C ASP A 724 -0.14 9.32 -1.20
N ILE A 725 -1.20 9.15 -0.39
CA ILE A 725 -1.49 9.96 0.80
C ILE A 725 -1.66 9.03 1.99
N LYS A 726 -1.18 9.42 3.17
CA LYS A 726 -1.48 8.68 4.41
C LYS A 726 -2.96 8.84 4.75
N TRP A 727 -3.63 7.73 5.06
CA TRP A 727 -5.02 7.70 5.52
C TRP A 727 -5.14 6.78 6.73
N ASN A 728 -5.99 7.16 7.69
CA ASN A 728 -6.25 6.37 8.89
C ASN A 728 -7.40 5.37 8.68
N GLU A 729 -8.34 5.73 7.82
CA GLU A 729 -9.47 4.90 7.40
C GLU A 729 -9.71 5.12 5.90
N LEU A 730 -10.21 4.11 5.20
CA LEU A 730 -10.58 4.23 3.80
C LEU A 730 -11.64 5.33 3.62
N PRO A 731 -11.53 6.21 2.61
CA PRO A 731 -12.56 7.20 2.32
C PRO A 731 -13.92 6.56 2.09
N ARG A 732 -15.01 7.24 2.44
CA ARG A 732 -16.38 6.69 2.28
C ARG A 732 -16.82 6.53 0.82
N GLU A 733 -16.24 7.32 -0.07
CA GLU A 733 -16.60 7.36 -1.49
C GLU A 733 -15.34 7.45 -2.33
N PHE A 734 -15.03 6.36 -3.03
CA PHE A 734 -13.95 6.27 -4.00
C PHE A 734 -14.23 5.08 -4.92
N SER A 735 -13.48 5.02 -6.01
CA SER A 735 -13.52 3.90 -6.95
C SER A 735 -12.17 3.22 -6.99
N ILE A 736 -12.13 1.92 -7.23
CA ILE A 736 -10.93 1.10 -7.28
C ILE A 736 -10.75 0.43 -8.64
N THR A 737 -9.51 0.18 -9.05
CA THR A 737 -9.14 -0.62 -10.23
C THR A 737 -7.87 -1.42 -9.96
N ILE A 738 -7.65 -2.48 -10.73
CA ILE A 738 -6.42 -3.27 -10.67
C ILE A 738 -5.24 -2.49 -11.30
N THR A 739 -4.04 -2.63 -10.71
CA THR A 739 -2.80 -2.06 -11.28
C THR A 739 -2.09 -3.05 -12.20
N ALA A 740 -1.07 -2.58 -12.93
CA ALA A 740 -0.18 -3.45 -13.71
C ALA A 740 0.49 -4.54 -12.84
N LYS A 741 0.81 -4.21 -11.58
CA LYS A 741 1.36 -5.16 -10.59
C LYS A 741 0.32 -6.20 -10.21
N GLY A 742 -0.89 -5.77 -9.87
CA GLY A 742 -1.97 -6.68 -9.51
C GLY A 742 -2.27 -7.70 -10.60
N LEU A 743 -2.41 -7.22 -11.83
CA LEU A 743 -2.67 -8.06 -12.99
C LEU A 743 -1.54 -9.06 -13.25
N TYR A 744 -0.29 -8.59 -13.22
CA TYR A 744 0.88 -9.45 -13.44
C TYR A 744 1.03 -10.53 -12.37
N TYR A 745 0.65 -10.23 -11.12
CA TYR A 745 0.68 -11.23 -10.07
C TYR A 745 -0.32 -12.37 -10.32
N ILE A 746 -1.58 -12.05 -10.65
CA ILE A 746 -2.62 -13.06 -10.87
C ILE A 746 -2.47 -13.81 -12.20
N GLN A 747 -1.92 -13.18 -13.23
CA GLN A 747 -1.72 -13.80 -14.55
C GLN A 747 -0.40 -14.56 -14.68
N ASN A 748 0.68 -14.10 -14.01
CA ASN A 748 2.02 -14.60 -14.24
C ASN A 748 2.66 -15.17 -12.97
N ILE A 749 2.86 -14.36 -11.94
CA ILE A 749 3.70 -14.74 -10.78
C ILE A 749 3.08 -15.88 -9.97
N ILE A 750 1.78 -15.81 -9.69
CA ILE A 750 1.07 -16.81 -8.86
C ILE A 750 1.15 -18.23 -9.46
N ASN A 751 1.37 -18.31 -10.76
CA ASN A 751 1.43 -19.56 -11.53
C ASN A 751 2.84 -20.18 -11.55
N LYS A 752 3.84 -19.61 -10.86
CA LYS A 752 5.24 -20.06 -10.94
C LYS A 752 5.70 -20.83 -9.72
N PHE A 753 6.53 -21.85 -9.95
CA PHE A 753 7.11 -22.67 -8.88
C PHE A 753 7.85 -21.83 -7.84
N TYR A 754 8.71 -20.89 -8.29
CA TYR A 754 9.50 -20.06 -7.38
C TYR A 754 8.64 -19.17 -6.47
N TYR A 755 7.44 -18.79 -6.90
CA TYR A 755 6.53 -17.99 -6.08
C TYR A 755 5.90 -18.85 -4.99
N ILE A 756 5.31 -19.98 -5.37
CA ILE A 756 4.68 -20.92 -4.43
C ILE A 756 5.68 -21.39 -3.38
N GLU A 757 6.91 -21.70 -3.79
CA GLU A 757 8.00 -22.11 -2.90
C GLU A 757 8.41 -21.03 -1.88
N LEU A 758 8.33 -19.76 -2.25
CA LEU A 758 8.60 -18.66 -1.33
C LEU A 758 7.44 -18.52 -0.34
N VAL A 759 6.23 -18.34 -0.85
CA VAL A 759 5.07 -17.98 -0.03
C VAL A 759 4.60 -19.07 0.92
N LEU A 760 4.82 -20.35 0.60
CA LEU A 760 4.45 -21.46 1.50
C LEU A 760 5.16 -21.39 2.86
N GLN A 761 6.33 -20.75 2.92
CA GLN A 761 7.12 -20.66 4.15
C GLN A 761 6.40 -19.85 5.23
N ASP A 762 5.65 -18.84 4.82
CA ASP A 762 5.00 -17.90 5.73
C ASP A 762 3.47 -17.82 5.54
N THR A 763 2.88 -18.75 4.79
CA THR A 763 1.42 -18.86 4.70
C THR A 763 0.89 -19.53 5.98
N PRO A 764 -0.06 -18.92 6.73
CA PRO A 764 -0.64 -19.55 7.91
C PRO A 764 -1.40 -20.83 7.56
N ILE A 765 -1.14 -21.93 8.26
CA ILE A 765 -1.87 -23.19 8.09
C ILE A 765 -2.79 -23.40 9.29
N PHE A 766 -4.09 -23.51 9.01
CA PHE A 766 -5.16 -23.60 10.03
C PHE A 766 -5.56 -25.04 10.39
N ASN A 767 -4.85 -26.05 9.87
CA ASN A 767 -5.07 -27.46 10.18
C ASN A 767 -3.76 -28.07 10.72
N SER A 768 -3.80 -28.62 11.94
CA SER A 768 -2.61 -29.14 12.62
C SER A 768 -2.00 -30.37 11.94
N GLU A 769 -2.83 -31.29 11.43
CA GLU A 769 -2.35 -32.51 10.76
C GLU A 769 -1.64 -32.16 9.45
N LYS A 770 -2.27 -31.32 8.63
CA LYS A 770 -1.69 -30.81 7.37
C LYS A 770 -0.44 -29.95 7.62
N PHE A 771 -0.40 -29.21 8.72
CA PHE A 771 0.78 -28.47 9.11
C PHE A 771 1.96 -29.40 9.43
N GLU A 772 1.76 -30.42 10.26
CA GLU A 772 2.84 -31.36 10.58
C GLU A 772 3.27 -32.18 9.35
N GLU A 773 2.34 -32.52 8.45
CA GLU A 773 2.65 -33.12 7.15
C GLU A 773 3.62 -32.22 6.36
N ILE A 774 3.24 -30.97 6.07
CA ILE A 774 4.05 -30.02 5.28
C ILE A 774 5.38 -29.70 5.99
N ARG A 775 5.36 -29.58 7.32
CA ARG A 775 6.55 -29.31 8.13
C ARG A 775 7.55 -30.46 8.09
N SER A 776 7.08 -31.71 8.17
CA SER A 776 7.95 -32.89 8.20
C SER A 776 8.77 -33.06 6.92
N ILE A 777 8.25 -32.58 5.79
CA ILE A 777 8.90 -32.65 4.47
C ILE A 777 9.66 -31.37 4.10
N PHE A 778 9.56 -30.29 4.89
CA PHE A 778 10.16 -29.00 4.55
C PHE A 778 11.70 -29.03 4.64
N PRO A 779 12.44 -28.79 3.54
CA PRO A 779 13.90 -28.79 3.56
C PRO A 779 14.44 -27.53 4.24
N LEU A 780 15.28 -27.72 5.26
CA LEU A 780 16.05 -26.62 5.85
C LEU A 780 17.15 -26.15 4.88
N CYS A 781 17.49 -24.86 4.95
CA CYS A 781 18.55 -24.27 4.16
C CYS A 781 19.92 -24.65 4.73
N ASP A 782 20.93 -24.82 3.86
CA ASP A 782 22.33 -24.80 4.28
C ASP A 782 22.81 -23.35 4.51
N ASN A 783 24.08 -23.20 4.93
CA ASN A 783 24.71 -21.89 5.16
C ASN A 783 24.79 -20.99 3.90
N ARG A 784 24.50 -21.55 2.72
CA ARG A 784 24.47 -20.86 1.42
C ARG A 784 23.04 -20.64 0.93
N GLY A 785 22.03 -20.92 1.76
CA GLY A 785 20.62 -20.76 1.41
C GLY A 785 20.13 -21.73 0.32
N LYS A 786 20.84 -22.85 0.11
CA LYS A 786 20.43 -23.94 -0.79
C LYS A 786 19.61 -24.98 -0.03
N ARG A 787 18.68 -25.59 -0.75
CA ARG A 787 17.72 -26.60 -0.27
C ARG A 787 17.62 -27.71 -1.31
N ASP A 788 17.43 -28.94 -0.87
CA ASP A 788 17.28 -30.08 -1.78
C ASP A 788 16.11 -29.88 -2.74
N MET A 789 16.34 -30.07 -4.04
CA MET A 789 15.34 -29.78 -5.07
C MET A 789 14.19 -30.80 -5.08
N SER A 790 14.45 -32.06 -4.74
CA SER A 790 13.41 -33.10 -4.68
C SER A 790 12.45 -32.82 -3.53
N GLU A 791 12.99 -32.47 -2.36
CA GLU A 791 12.20 -32.08 -1.18
C GLU A 791 11.40 -30.79 -1.42
N ARG A 792 12.00 -29.79 -2.07
CA ARG A 792 11.28 -28.55 -2.47
C ARG A 792 10.05 -28.85 -3.31
N ILE A 793 10.14 -29.78 -4.28
CA ILE A 793 9.00 -30.17 -5.12
C ILE A 793 7.91 -30.83 -4.29
N LYS A 794 8.28 -31.80 -3.42
CA LYS A 794 7.32 -32.52 -2.56
C LYS A 794 6.53 -31.56 -1.67
N VAL A 795 7.20 -30.58 -1.07
CA VAL A 795 6.57 -29.58 -0.20
C VAL A 795 5.61 -28.69 -0.98
N VAL A 796 6.02 -28.24 -2.17
CA VAL A 796 5.15 -27.43 -3.05
C VAL A 796 3.90 -28.22 -3.45
N GLU A 797 4.06 -29.50 -3.81
CA GLU A 797 2.93 -30.38 -4.14
C GLU A 797 1.98 -30.57 -2.93
N ALA A 798 2.52 -30.80 -1.73
CA ALA A 798 1.72 -30.93 -0.50
C ALA A 798 0.97 -29.62 -0.15
N PHE A 799 1.63 -28.48 -0.26
CA PHE A 799 1.02 -27.18 0.00
C PHE A 799 -0.10 -26.84 -1.01
N ILE A 800 0.11 -27.15 -2.30
CA ILE A 800 -0.90 -26.95 -3.34
C ILE A 800 -2.11 -27.88 -3.12
N ASN A 801 -1.88 -29.13 -2.71
CA ASN A 801 -2.96 -30.05 -2.36
C ASN A 801 -3.77 -29.51 -1.17
N TYR A 802 -3.10 -28.98 -0.14
CA TYR A 802 -3.77 -28.33 0.99
C TYR A 802 -4.63 -27.14 0.54
N LEU A 803 -4.10 -26.25 -0.29
CA LEU A 803 -4.88 -25.12 -0.83
C LEU A 803 -6.06 -25.58 -1.69
N PHE A 804 -5.88 -26.66 -2.47
CA PHE A 804 -6.95 -27.24 -3.28
C PHE A 804 -8.10 -27.76 -2.40
N GLU A 805 -7.79 -28.49 -1.33
CA GLU A 805 -8.79 -28.95 -0.35
C GLU A 805 -9.55 -27.76 0.27
N LYS A 806 -8.83 -26.68 0.60
CA LYS A 806 -9.43 -25.45 1.12
C LYS A 806 -10.33 -24.75 0.12
N GLU A 807 -9.92 -24.68 -1.15
CA GLU A 807 -10.73 -24.12 -2.23
C GLU A 807 -12.06 -24.90 -2.41
N GLN A 808 -12.02 -26.23 -2.27
CA GLN A 808 -13.23 -27.03 -2.40
C GLN A 808 -14.18 -26.85 -1.21
N MET A 809 -13.66 -26.77 0.01
CA MET A 809 -14.46 -26.70 1.23
C MET A 809 -15.01 -25.31 1.56
N GLN A 810 -14.29 -24.24 1.26
CA GLN A 810 -14.56 -22.91 1.83
C GLN A 810 -15.10 -21.88 0.83
N GLN A 811 -15.01 -22.13 -0.49
CA GLN A 811 -15.24 -21.08 -1.48
C GLN A 811 -16.67 -21.04 -2.03
N PRO A 812 -17.27 -19.84 -2.19
CA PRO A 812 -18.60 -19.69 -2.80
C PRO A 812 -18.67 -20.34 -4.20
N ILE A 813 -19.69 -21.18 -4.40
CA ILE A 813 -19.91 -21.87 -5.69
C ILE A 813 -20.08 -20.85 -6.83
N VAL A 814 -20.68 -19.70 -6.55
CA VAL A 814 -20.89 -18.62 -7.52
C VAL A 814 -19.56 -18.10 -8.07
N LEU A 815 -18.58 -17.81 -7.20
CA LEU A 815 -17.25 -17.36 -7.61
C LEU A 815 -16.50 -18.43 -8.41
N LYS A 816 -16.57 -19.70 -7.97
CA LYS A 816 -15.98 -20.83 -8.70
C LYS A 816 -16.60 -21.03 -10.09
N LYS A 817 -17.91 -20.86 -10.22
CA LYS A 817 -18.61 -20.91 -11.52
C LYS A 817 -18.24 -19.75 -12.43
N LYS A 818 -18.08 -18.55 -11.87
CA LYS A 818 -17.77 -17.32 -12.63
C LYS A 818 -16.32 -17.28 -13.10
N TYR A 819 -15.37 -17.61 -12.22
CA TYR A 819 -13.94 -17.38 -12.43
C TYR A 819 -13.09 -18.65 -12.51
N GLY A 820 -13.71 -19.83 -12.41
CA GLY A 820 -13.03 -21.12 -12.31
C GLY A 820 -12.34 -21.34 -10.97
N ASN A 821 -11.76 -22.53 -10.80
CA ASN A 821 -10.96 -22.87 -9.62
C ASN A 821 -9.56 -22.24 -9.74
N ILE A 822 -9.15 -21.46 -8.75
CA ILE A 822 -7.85 -20.80 -8.64
C ILE A 822 -6.72 -21.82 -8.70
N ILE A 823 -6.77 -22.90 -7.91
CA ILE A 823 -5.66 -23.85 -7.86
C ILE A 823 -5.50 -24.62 -9.17
N ASN A 824 -6.62 -24.98 -9.83
CA ASN A 824 -6.58 -25.59 -11.16
C ASN A 824 -6.00 -24.64 -12.20
N ASN A 825 -6.36 -23.35 -12.15
CA ASN A 825 -5.79 -22.34 -13.04
C ASN A 825 -4.28 -22.17 -12.80
N ILE A 826 -3.83 -22.14 -11.54
CA ILE A 826 -2.40 -22.06 -11.17
C ILE A 826 -1.62 -23.24 -11.76
N LEU A 827 -2.14 -24.45 -11.62
CA LEU A 827 -1.54 -25.66 -12.18
C LEU A 827 -1.48 -25.60 -13.71
N ALA A 828 -2.57 -25.21 -14.37
CA ALA A 828 -2.67 -25.17 -15.83
C ALA A 828 -1.81 -24.06 -16.47
N ASN A 829 -1.68 -22.91 -15.81
CA ASN A 829 -1.05 -21.71 -16.40
C ASN A 829 0.47 -21.60 -16.14
N GLY A 830 1.08 -22.60 -15.51
CA GLY A 830 2.54 -22.65 -15.43
C GLY A 830 3.11 -23.61 -14.40
N LEU A 831 2.45 -23.79 -13.26
CA LEU A 831 3.07 -24.48 -12.12
C LEU A 831 3.33 -25.95 -12.45
N LYS A 832 2.39 -26.62 -13.12
CA LYS A 832 2.56 -28.01 -13.54
C LYS A 832 3.72 -28.16 -14.53
N THR A 833 3.83 -27.25 -15.49
CA THR A 833 4.92 -27.24 -16.48
C THR A 833 6.28 -26.98 -15.82
N ASP A 834 6.35 -26.06 -14.86
CA ASP A 834 7.57 -25.80 -14.11
C ASP A 834 8.00 -27.03 -13.31
N ILE A 835 7.08 -27.68 -12.58
CA ILE A 835 7.35 -28.91 -11.82
C ILE A 835 7.83 -30.03 -12.76
N GLN A 836 7.16 -30.26 -13.88
CA GLN A 836 7.56 -31.27 -14.86
C GLN A 836 8.94 -30.99 -15.44
N ARG A 837 9.24 -29.73 -15.79
CA ARG A 837 10.56 -29.34 -16.31
C ARG A 837 11.66 -29.56 -15.26
N ILE A 838 11.39 -29.28 -13.99
CA ILE A 838 12.34 -29.52 -12.90
C ILE A 838 12.57 -31.03 -12.74
N LYS A 839 11.50 -31.83 -12.66
CA LYS A 839 11.56 -33.31 -12.56
C LYS A 839 12.39 -33.92 -13.70
N LEU A 840 12.14 -33.50 -14.94
CA LEU A 840 12.91 -33.93 -16.12
C LEU A 840 14.40 -33.58 -16.01
N LYS A 841 14.75 -32.37 -15.55
CA LYS A 841 16.16 -31.99 -15.34
C LYS A 841 16.86 -32.78 -14.25
N MET A 842 16.10 -33.32 -13.29
CA MET A 842 16.62 -34.12 -12.19
C MET A 842 16.63 -35.62 -12.47
N ASN A 843 16.12 -36.08 -13.63
CA ASN A 843 15.86 -37.49 -13.92
C ASN A 843 14.93 -38.16 -12.87
N ILE A 844 13.93 -37.43 -12.37
CA ILE A 844 12.86 -37.91 -11.46
C ILE A 844 11.50 -37.83 -12.19
#